data_AF-A0A0G9KSJ3-F1
#
_entry.id   AF-A0A0G9KSJ3-F1
#
_cell.length_a   1.000
_cell.length_b   1.000
_cell.length_c   1.000
_cell.angle_alpha   90.00
_cell.angle_beta   90.00
_cell.angle_gamma   90.00
#
_symmetry.space_group_name_H-M   'P 1'
#
loop_
_entity.id
_entity.type
_entity.pdbx_description
1 polymer ?
#
loop_
_entity_poly.entity_id
_entity_poly.type
_entity_poly.pdbx_seq_one_letter_code
_entity_poly.pdbx_strand_id
1 'polypeptide(L)'
;MNTPYGIFDYELNHFCAYLAYQTNTNFSYVRQKKQITYIDNYLNHLIKDSRLCFVYENEYIDKNYMADFSTYYVNCFTPYKKTTSRIHFFKYTEEKDLKNEFKLALNSENSIFKSENYLGFIVLRPIAKTFLARVCLLPFHLNENNRLKKYYLTKKYTISLFGIPLSIESIAFQEQDKVLSACATTSLWSFYHAHKSLCNDMIPSSSEITKSAYPELNGYSREFPNNGLSTEMISRSLRKQNLSPEYFEFTLEKKERLQEIIYAYCSSDIPIILGVSVNDNKGVSKGLHAITALGYSLSEKNSSNLISHSLEKIYAHDDRYGPYIRMILEEDEFRVQLDENEKTNIIDKDEIYKVDTLILGLYHKIRIPYIPIKNTCLVLGENLKDFVSHLKDVDIKVVNRFCKMINDIKWDIAIIENSNLKNELLTSNIKDKESHLTKALPKYLWNAKAIIQDTILFQLLFDATDIEQSDVFIDYISYNNEISNDIFNILKQYSKEKSEVNINNVDRFDTKEEEDNYLNGLLNYFNRQKIYLDSLDEIFGYLKTPLLIKTEEIKDDVINDSKVFRDNFNNNSDFILDPNLEEDTQYIWVIDKDGFLCIGIEKSKNGHPTLTNGMPARIGGELKSFKIEKDKYIWKINSKSGRYSSDYGKEEQNKYLENALLFKFKVIFPKEDFQLN
;
A
#
# COMPACT_ATOMS: atom_id res chain seq x y z
N MET A 1 -15.97 22.81 -37.08
CA MET A 1 -15.85 24.25 -36.87
C MET A 1 -14.40 24.57 -37.15
N ASN A 2 -14.11 25.65 -37.87
CA ASN A 2 -12.73 26.07 -38.13
C ASN A 2 -12.13 26.85 -36.95
N THR A 3 -12.82 26.89 -35.80
CA THR A 3 -12.33 27.55 -34.59
C THR A 3 -11.58 26.55 -33.71
N PRO A 4 -10.38 26.90 -33.22
CA PRO A 4 -9.58 26.01 -32.38
C PRO A 4 -10.22 25.76 -31.00
N TYR A 5 -10.97 26.74 -30.48
CA TYR A 5 -11.66 26.63 -29.21
C TYR A 5 -12.97 27.41 -29.17
N GLY A 6 -13.74 27.19 -28.11
CA GLY A 6 -14.92 27.96 -27.75
C GLY A 6 -15.25 27.77 -26.28
N ILE A 7 -15.89 28.77 -25.69
CA ILE A 7 -16.12 28.87 -24.24
C ILE A 7 -17.54 29.32 -24.00
N PHE A 8 -18.26 28.55 -23.20
CA PHE A 8 -19.68 28.76 -23.00
C PHE A 8 -20.10 28.37 -21.60
N ASP A 9 -21.13 29.04 -21.10
CA ASP A 9 -21.91 28.52 -20.00
C ASP A 9 -22.48 27.15 -20.38
N TYR A 10 -22.46 26.25 -19.39
CA TYR A 10 -22.97 24.91 -19.58
C TYR A 10 -24.50 24.95 -19.59
N GLU A 11 -25.05 24.54 -20.73
CA GLU A 11 -26.45 24.24 -20.91
C GLU A 11 -26.52 22.93 -21.70
N LEU A 12 -27.38 22.00 -21.26
CA LEU A 12 -27.39 20.63 -21.75
C LEU A 12 -27.66 20.54 -23.26
N ASN A 13 -28.59 21.34 -23.79
CA ASN A 13 -28.89 21.31 -25.22
C ASN A 13 -27.74 21.88 -26.04
N HIS A 14 -27.08 22.94 -25.57
CA HIS A 14 -25.90 23.47 -26.22
C HIS A 14 -24.75 22.45 -26.22
N PHE A 15 -24.48 21.83 -25.07
CA PHE A 15 -23.50 20.75 -24.96
C PHE A 15 -23.83 19.61 -25.95
N CYS A 16 -25.08 19.14 -25.97
CA CYS A 16 -25.53 18.10 -26.91
C CYS A 16 -25.40 18.52 -28.38
N ALA A 17 -25.65 19.79 -28.72
CA ALA A 17 -25.49 20.30 -30.08
C ALA A 17 -24.02 20.27 -30.52
N TYR A 18 -23.10 20.63 -29.63
CA TYR A 18 -21.66 20.52 -29.88
C TYR A 18 -21.23 19.06 -30.08
N LEU A 19 -21.67 18.14 -29.20
CA LEU A 19 -21.39 16.71 -29.32
C LEU A 19 -21.92 16.13 -30.65
N ALA A 20 -23.17 16.45 -31.00
CA ALA A 20 -23.82 16.01 -32.23
C ALA A 20 -23.01 16.45 -33.47
N TYR A 21 -22.58 17.71 -33.48
CA TYR A 21 -21.77 18.28 -34.55
C TYR A 21 -20.41 17.59 -34.69
N GLN A 22 -19.66 17.42 -33.59
CA GLN A 22 -18.30 16.86 -33.65
C GLN A 22 -18.29 15.37 -34.03
N THR A 23 -19.34 14.64 -33.67
CA THR A 23 -19.40 13.18 -33.83
C THR A 23 -20.21 12.75 -35.05
N ASN A 24 -20.78 13.72 -35.79
CA ASN A 24 -21.74 13.48 -36.87
C ASN A 24 -22.91 12.58 -36.41
N THR A 25 -23.38 12.78 -35.18
CA THR A 25 -24.49 12.03 -34.59
C THR A 25 -25.72 12.93 -34.53
N ASN A 26 -26.91 12.36 -34.73
CA ASN A 26 -28.16 13.11 -34.62
C ASN A 26 -28.33 13.72 -33.21
N PHE A 27 -28.72 15.00 -33.13
CA PHE A 27 -28.92 15.72 -31.87
C PHE A 27 -29.88 14.99 -30.92
N SER A 28 -31.04 14.53 -31.40
CA SER A 28 -32.04 13.85 -30.59
C SER A 28 -31.48 12.56 -29.98
N TYR A 29 -30.65 11.84 -30.74
CA TYR A 29 -29.98 10.64 -30.23
C TYR A 29 -28.98 10.97 -29.13
N VAL A 30 -28.13 11.99 -29.32
CA VAL A 30 -27.18 12.46 -28.30
C VAL A 30 -27.91 12.87 -27.02
N ARG A 31 -28.99 13.64 -27.18
CA ARG A 31 -29.77 14.19 -26.06
C ARG A 31 -30.49 13.14 -25.22
N GLN A 32 -30.82 11.99 -25.82
CA GLN A 32 -31.48 10.84 -25.19
C GLN A 32 -30.49 9.73 -24.77
N LYS A 33 -29.19 9.95 -24.94
CA LYS A 33 -28.18 8.95 -24.61
C LYS A 33 -28.01 8.89 -23.09
N LYS A 34 -28.15 7.68 -22.51
CA LYS A 34 -27.99 7.44 -21.06
C LYS A 34 -26.70 8.03 -20.49
N GLN A 35 -25.59 7.87 -21.19
CA GLN A 35 -24.30 8.42 -20.76
C GLN A 35 -24.29 9.95 -20.67
N ILE A 36 -25.02 10.64 -21.55
CA ILE A 36 -25.11 12.10 -21.52
C ILE A 36 -26.00 12.57 -20.38
N THR A 37 -27.14 11.91 -20.16
CA THR A 37 -27.99 12.14 -18.99
C THR A 37 -27.22 11.93 -17.68
N TYR A 38 -26.44 10.84 -17.61
CA TYR A 38 -25.62 10.54 -16.45
C TYR A 38 -24.57 11.63 -16.20
N ILE A 39 -23.80 12.02 -17.24
CA ILE A 39 -22.78 13.07 -17.14
C ILE A 39 -23.41 14.42 -16.74
N ASP A 40 -24.58 14.75 -17.26
CA ASP A 40 -25.30 15.97 -16.87
C ASP A 40 -25.63 15.98 -15.38
N ASN A 41 -26.24 14.91 -14.87
CA ASN A 41 -26.53 14.75 -13.44
C ASN A 41 -25.25 14.80 -12.59
N TYR A 42 -24.21 14.11 -13.06
CA TYR A 42 -22.92 14.04 -12.39
C TYR A 42 -22.29 15.43 -12.23
N LEU A 43 -22.23 16.20 -13.32
CA LEU A 43 -21.70 17.57 -13.30
C LEU A 43 -22.54 18.50 -12.42
N ASN A 44 -23.87 18.40 -12.48
CA ASN A 44 -24.78 19.18 -11.64
C ASN A 44 -24.57 18.90 -10.14
N HIS A 45 -24.33 17.64 -9.77
CA HIS A 45 -24.03 17.28 -8.38
C HIS A 45 -22.64 17.79 -7.93
N LEU A 46 -21.65 17.86 -8.83
CA LEU A 46 -20.32 18.39 -8.51
C LEU A 46 -20.31 19.90 -8.25
N ILE A 47 -21.15 20.67 -8.94
CA ILE A 47 -21.16 22.14 -8.84
C ILE A 47 -21.96 22.65 -7.65
N LYS A 48 -22.94 21.89 -7.14
CA LYS A 48 -23.89 22.34 -6.10
C LYS A 48 -24.54 23.68 -6.50
N ASP A 49 -24.28 24.75 -5.76
CA ASP A 49 -24.79 26.10 -6.00
C ASP A 49 -23.89 26.95 -6.94
N SER A 50 -22.79 26.37 -7.44
CA SER A 50 -21.91 27.05 -8.38
C SER A 50 -22.45 26.98 -9.81
N ARG A 51 -21.98 27.89 -10.66
CA ARG A 51 -22.18 27.87 -12.10
C ARG A 51 -21.16 26.95 -12.77
N LEU A 52 -21.50 26.45 -13.95
CA LEU A 52 -20.68 25.55 -14.75
C LEU A 52 -20.43 26.15 -16.12
N CYS A 53 -19.19 26.11 -16.58
CA CYS A 53 -18.84 26.42 -17.96
C CYS A 53 -18.01 25.29 -18.57
N PHE A 54 -17.99 25.23 -19.90
CA PHE A 54 -17.10 24.34 -20.62
C PHE A 54 -16.29 25.08 -21.69
N VAL A 55 -15.05 24.61 -21.87
CA VAL A 55 -14.13 25.03 -22.93
C VAL A 55 -13.86 23.82 -23.81
N TYR A 56 -14.03 23.93 -25.13
CA TYR A 56 -13.56 22.88 -26.03
C TYR A 56 -12.26 23.25 -26.74
N GLU A 57 -11.45 22.23 -26.99
CA GLU A 57 -10.25 22.22 -27.84
C GLU A 57 -10.54 21.29 -29.02
N ASN A 58 -10.47 21.83 -30.23
CA ASN A 58 -10.59 21.07 -31.47
C ASN A 58 -9.22 20.64 -31.98
N GLU A 59 -9.22 19.60 -32.81
CA GLU A 59 -8.00 19.05 -33.42
C GLU A 59 -6.99 18.43 -32.42
N TYR A 60 -7.49 17.99 -31.26
CA TYR A 60 -6.69 17.31 -30.24
C TYR A 60 -6.28 15.90 -30.68
N ILE A 61 -5.03 15.50 -30.40
CA ILE A 61 -4.52 14.16 -30.68
C ILE A 61 -4.57 13.33 -29.40
N ASP A 62 -5.54 12.44 -29.31
CA ASP A 62 -5.59 11.44 -28.24
C ASP A 62 -4.76 10.20 -28.61
N LYS A 63 -3.81 9.84 -27.74
CA LYS A 63 -2.90 8.71 -27.95
C LYS A 63 -3.65 7.39 -28.21
N ASN A 64 -4.62 7.04 -27.37
CA ASN A 64 -5.32 5.76 -27.47
C ASN A 64 -6.22 5.74 -28.71
N TYR A 65 -6.91 6.85 -29.00
CA TYR A 65 -7.68 6.95 -30.24
C TYR A 65 -6.80 6.90 -31.50
N MET A 66 -5.56 7.44 -31.48
CA MET A 66 -4.68 7.34 -32.66
C MET A 66 -4.31 5.91 -32.98
N ALA A 67 -4.03 5.11 -31.95
CA ALA A 67 -3.73 3.69 -32.11
C ALA A 67 -4.95 2.93 -32.66
N ASP A 68 -6.14 3.19 -32.12
CA ASP A 68 -7.40 2.61 -32.59
C ASP A 68 -7.74 3.06 -34.04
N PHE A 69 -7.52 4.33 -34.35
CA PHE A 69 -7.70 4.91 -35.68
C PHE A 69 -6.82 4.23 -36.72
N SER A 70 -5.52 4.12 -36.44
CA SER A 70 -4.56 3.49 -37.35
C SER A 70 -4.81 1.99 -37.53
N THR A 71 -5.32 1.31 -36.50
CA THR A 71 -5.63 -0.13 -36.56
C THR A 71 -6.81 -0.43 -37.47
N TYR A 72 -7.84 0.42 -37.48
CA TYR A 72 -9.12 0.08 -38.13
C TYR A 72 -9.71 1.20 -38.98
N TYR A 73 -9.89 2.39 -38.40
CA TYR A 73 -10.68 3.46 -39.01
C TYR A 73 -10.03 4.09 -40.25
N VAL A 74 -8.69 4.06 -40.36
CA VAL A 74 -7.97 4.52 -41.57
C VAL A 74 -8.30 3.71 -42.82
N ASN A 75 -8.70 2.45 -42.64
CA ASN A 75 -9.01 1.52 -43.73
C ASN A 75 -10.49 1.52 -44.13
N CYS A 76 -11.32 2.32 -43.45
CA CYS A 76 -12.74 2.42 -43.75
C CYS A 76 -12.99 3.29 -44.99
N PHE A 77 -14.02 2.95 -45.77
CA PHE A 77 -14.47 3.80 -46.88
C PHE A 77 -14.97 5.16 -46.40
N THR A 78 -15.68 5.19 -45.27
CA THR A 78 -16.09 6.43 -44.61
C THR A 78 -14.84 7.16 -44.08
N PRO A 79 -14.64 8.44 -44.42
CA PRO A 79 -13.47 9.18 -43.98
C PRO A 79 -13.63 9.63 -42.51
N TYR A 80 -13.14 8.80 -41.59
CA TYR A 80 -13.04 9.17 -40.18
C TYR A 80 -11.87 10.14 -39.96
N LYS A 81 -12.05 11.15 -39.11
CA LYS A 81 -10.97 12.07 -38.75
C LYS A 81 -10.00 11.36 -37.80
N LYS A 82 -8.71 11.57 -38.01
CA LYS A 82 -7.71 11.18 -36.99
C LYS A 82 -7.85 12.05 -35.75
N THR A 83 -8.15 13.34 -35.86
CA THR A 83 -8.19 14.23 -34.69
C THR A 83 -9.49 14.09 -33.87
N THR A 84 -9.37 14.29 -32.56
CA THR A 84 -10.47 14.34 -31.58
C THR A 84 -10.79 15.77 -31.14
N SER A 85 -11.82 15.94 -30.33
CA SER A 85 -12.06 17.17 -29.58
C SER A 85 -11.99 16.89 -28.08
N ARG A 86 -11.45 17.82 -27.29
CA ARG A 86 -11.40 17.72 -25.83
C ARG A 86 -12.25 18.81 -25.21
N ILE A 87 -13.14 18.46 -24.29
CA ILE A 87 -14.01 19.38 -23.57
C ILE A 87 -13.55 19.43 -22.12
N HIS A 88 -13.38 20.62 -21.57
CA HIS A 88 -12.92 20.90 -20.22
C HIS A 88 -14.05 21.57 -19.44
N PHE A 89 -14.28 21.14 -18.20
CA PHE A 89 -15.35 21.66 -17.34
C PHE A 89 -14.77 22.44 -16.16
N PHE A 90 -15.33 23.61 -15.88
CA PHE A 90 -14.93 24.46 -14.76
C PHE A 90 -16.14 24.97 -13.99
N LYS A 91 -16.05 24.95 -12.66
CA LYS A 91 -17.02 25.61 -11.78
C LYS A 91 -16.60 27.05 -11.48
N TYR A 92 -17.57 27.92 -11.27
CA TYR A 92 -17.34 29.30 -10.86
C TYR A 92 -18.58 29.86 -10.14
N THR A 93 -18.43 30.86 -9.27
CA THR A 93 -19.51 31.30 -8.36
C THR A 93 -20.25 32.55 -8.82
N GLU A 94 -19.54 33.52 -9.41
CA GLU A 94 -20.11 34.82 -9.81
C GLU A 94 -20.22 34.93 -11.33
N GLU A 95 -21.23 35.64 -11.83
CA GLU A 95 -21.35 35.91 -13.26
C GLU A 95 -20.13 36.68 -13.77
N LYS A 96 -19.47 36.12 -14.79
CA LYS A 96 -18.21 36.61 -15.34
C LYS A 96 -18.25 36.56 -16.85
N ASP A 97 -17.58 37.51 -17.50
CA ASP A 97 -17.28 37.39 -18.93
C ASP A 97 -16.23 36.29 -19.14
N LEU A 98 -16.69 35.09 -19.47
CA LEU A 98 -15.85 33.91 -19.67
C LEU A 98 -14.76 34.12 -20.71
N LYS A 99 -14.98 34.97 -21.73
CA LYS A 99 -13.96 35.26 -22.75
C LYS A 99 -12.83 36.09 -22.18
N ASN A 100 -13.15 37.10 -21.38
CA ASN A 100 -12.14 37.91 -20.70
C ASN A 100 -11.39 37.09 -19.66
N GLU A 101 -12.08 36.28 -18.85
CA GLU A 101 -11.45 35.37 -17.89
C GLU A 101 -10.47 34.40 -18.57
N PHE A 102 -10.82 33.88 -19.74
CA PHE A 102 -9.93 32.98 -20.46
C PHE A 102 -8.72 33.71 -21.04
N LYS A 103 -8.91 34.94 -21.52
CA LYS A 103 -7.81 35.80 -21.96
C LYS A 103 -6.82 36.08 -20.82
N LEU A 104 -7.32 36.35 -19.61
CA LEU A 104 -6.49 36.49 -18.41
C LEU A 104 -5.70 35.21 -18.15
N ALA A 105 -6.35 34.04 -18.23
CA ALA A 105 -5.70 32.74 -18.06
C ALA A 105 -4.54 32.52 -19.06
N LEU A 106 -4.75 32.86 -20.33
CA LEU A 106 -3.73 32.75 -21.39
C LEU A 106 -2.54 33.69 -21.16
N ASN A 107 -2.76 34.82 -20.47
CA ASN A 107 -1.71 35.74 -20.06
C ASN A 107 -1.06 35.37 -18.72
N SER A 108 -1.37 34.19 -18.17
CA SER A 108 -0.92 33.75 -16.83
C SER A 108 -1.36 34.66 -15.68
N GLU A 109 -2.48 35.36 -15.87
CA GLU A 109 -3.12 36.19 -14.85
C GLU A 109 -4.17 35.39 -14.06
N ASN A 110 -4.55 35.89 -12.88
CA ASN A 110 -5.55 35.23 -12.04
C ASN A 110 -6.91 35.18 -12.75
N SER A 111 -7.45 33.98 -12.90
CA SER A 111 -8.73 33.72 -13.57
C SER A 111 -9.43 32.51 -12.97
N ILE A 112 -10.65 32.22 -13.45
CA ILE A 112 -11.35 30.99 -13.07
C ILE A 112 -10.73 29.71 -13.68
N PHE A 113 -9.91 29.80 -14.73
CA PHE A 113 -9.39 28.65 -15.47
C PHE A 113 -8.10 28.09 -14.83
N LYS A 114 -8.26 27.43 -13.68
CA LYS A 114 -7.18 26.84 -12.87
C LYS A 114 -7.63 25.55 -12.19
N SER A 115 -6.68 24.74 -11.72
CA SER A 115 -6.93 23.42 -11.15
C SER A 115 -7.97 23.40 -10.02
N GLU A 116 -8.03 24.44 -9.18
CA GLU A 116 -8.98 24.55 -8.07
C GLU A 116 -10.46 24.56 -8.52
N ASN A 117 -10.70 25.09 -9.72
CA ASN A 117 -12.03 25.20 -10.33
C ASN A 117 -12.30 24.11 -11.37
N TYR A 118 -11.31 23.29 -11.68
CA TYR A 118 -11.37 22.32 -12.76
C TYR A 118 -12.10 21.04 -12.32
N LEU A 119 -13.16 20.68 -13.05
CA LEU A 119 -13.98 19.49 -12.76
C LEU A 119 -13.59 18.27 -13.59
N GLY A 120 -12.84 18.49 -14.67
CA GLY A 120 -12.33 17.42 -15.53
C GLY A 120 -12.54 17.65 -17.01
N PHE A 121 -12.42 16.59 -17.79
CA PHE A 121 -12.55 16.64 -19.24
C PHE A 121 -13.18 15.41 -19.86
N ILE A 122 -13.64 15.59 -21.09
CA ILE A 122 -14.11 14.54 -22.00
C ILE A 122 -13.35 14.68 -23.32
N VAL A 123 -12.70 13.61 -23.76
CA VAL A 123 -12.21 13.46 -25.14
C VAL A 123 -13.28 12.78 -25.97
N LEU A 124 -13.60 13.40 -27.10
CA LEU A 124 -14.57 12.95 -28.07
C LEU A 124 -13.88 12.39 -29.31
N ARG A 125 -14.08 11.11 -29.56
CA ARG A 125 -13.70 10.53 -30.84
C ARG A 125 -14.76 10.83 -31.90
N PRO A 126 -14.37 11.14 -33.15
CA PRO A 126 -15.27 11.51 -34.25
C PRO A 126 -15.98 10.27 -34.85
N ILE A 127 -16.64 9.48 -34.00
CA ILE A 127 -17.35 8.25 -34.38
C ILE A 127 -18.81 8.37 -33.93
N ALA A 128 -19.74 8.03 -34.82
CA ALA A 128 -21.15 8.14 -34.51
C ALA A 128 -21.58 7.17 -33.39
N LYS A 129 -22.49 7.63 -32.52
CA LYS A 129 -23.16 6.87 -31.44
C LYS A 129 -22.31 6.45 -30.24
N THR A 130 -21.03 6.11 -30.43
CA THR A 130 -20.10 5.68 -29.35
C THR A 130 -18.89 6.60 -29.28
N PHE A 131 -19.07 7.83 -28.83
CA PHE A 131 -18.10 8.92 -29.03
C PHE A 131 -17.30 9.31 -27.79
N LEU A 132 -17.65 8.82 -26.60
CA LEU A 132 -16.91 9.16 -25.38
C LEU A 132 -15.64 8.29 -25.28
N ALA A 133 -14.49 8.88 -25.62
CA ALA A 133 -13.22 8.15 -25.70
C ALA A 133 -12.49 8.10 -24.35
N ARG A 134 -12.31 9.26 -23.70
CA ARG A 134 -11.64 9.39 -22.41
C ARG A 134 -12.33 10.44 -21.57
N VAL A 135 -12.96 10.02 -20.48
CA VAL A 135 -13.66 10.89 -19.55
C VAL A 135 -12.96 10.82 -18.20
N CYS A 136 -12.46 11.95 -17.71
CA CYS A 136 -11.89 12.07 -16.37
C CYS A 136 -12.64 13.18 -15.66
N LEU A 137 -13.52 12.82 -14.72
CA LEU A 137 -14.29 13.76 -13.91
C LEU A 137 -13.94 13.55 -12.43
N LEU A 138 -14.04 14.62 -11.63
CA LEU A 138 -13.78 14.54 -10.20
C LEU A 138 -14.76 13.56 -9.54
N PRO A 139 -14.30 12.60 -8.73
CA PRO A 139 -15.18 11.75 -7.93
C PRO A 139 -16.03 12.58 -6.97
N PHE A 140 -17.25 12.12 -6.72
CA PHE A 140 -18.09 12.70 -5.68
C PHE A 140 -17.39 12.65 -4.32
N HIS A 141 -17.48 13.74 -3.55
CA HIS A 141 -16.96 13.79 -2.18
C HIS A 141 -15.48 13.38 -2.06
N LEU A 142 -14.63 13.68 -3.05
CA LEU A 142 -13.20 13.33 -3.00
C LEU A 142 -12.50 13.84 -1.73
N ASN A 143 -12.93 14.99 -1.18
CA ASN A 143 -12.41 15.55 0.07
C ASN A 143 -12.71 14.67 1.31
N GLU A 144 -13.69 13.76 1.21
CA GLU A 144 -14.07 12.80 2.26
C GLU A 144 -13.46 11.41 2.03
N ASN A 145 -12.51 11.27 1.10
CA ASN A 145 -11.90 9.98 0.75
C ASN A 145 -11.11 9.42 1.95
N ASN A 146 -11.73 8.47 2.66
CA ASN A 146 -11.23 7.85 3.87
C ASN A 146 -11.56 6.35 3.86
N ARG A 147 -10.53 5.51 4.00
CA ARG A 147 -10.64 4.05 3.95
C ARG A 147 -11.72 3.46 4.87
N LEU A 148 -11.88 4.01 6.08
CA LEU A 148 -12.81 3.53 7.10
C LEU A 148 -14.24 4.07 6.94
N LYS A 149 -14.53 4.84 5.88
CA LYS A 149 -15.86 5.39 5.62
C LYS A 149 -16.26 5.26 4.15
N LYS A 150 -15.45 5.82 3.26
CA LYS A 150 -15.71 5.94 1.83
C LYS A 150 -14.39 6.06 1.09
N TYR A 151 -14.13 5.14 0.17
CA TYR A 151 -12.85 5.08 -0.52
C TYR A 151 -13.01 5.10 -2.04
N TYR A 152 -12.20 5.92 -2.71
CA TYR A 152 -12.10 6.02 -4.17
C TYR A 152 -10.66 5.81 -4.61
N LEU A 153 -10.47 4.92 -5.58
CA LEU A 153 -9.26 4.85 -6.37
C LEU A 153 -9.21 6.07 -7.28
N THR A 154 -8.08 6.77 -7.25
CA THR A 154 -7.82 7.93 -8.09
C THR A 154 -6.37 7.96 -8.52
N LYS A 155 -6.11 8.66 -9.61
CA LYS A 155 -4.78 8.90 -10.12
C LYS A 155 -4.70 10.31 -10.69
N LYS A 156 -3.54 10.92 -10.52
CA LYS A 156 -3.28 12.26 -11.03
C LYS A 156 -3.11 12.23 -12.54
N TYR A 157 -3.94 13.00 -13.23
CA TYR A 157 -3.76 13.36 -14.63
C TYR A 157 -3.27 14.80 -14.71
N THR A 158 -2.20 15.03 -15.45
CA THR A 158 -1.72 16.37 -15.81
C THR A 158 -2.24 16.74 -17.19
N ILE A 159 -2.73 17.96 -17.33
CA ILE A 159 -3.42 18.47 -18.51
C ILE A 159 -2.83 19.84 -18.85
N SER A 160 -2.66 20.12 -20.14
CA SER A 160 -2.40 21.47 -20.63
C SER A 160 -3.58 21.91 -21.47
N LEU A 161 -4.25 22.99 -21.07
CA LEU A 161 -5.30 23.64 -21.87
C LEU A 161 -4.69 24.88 -22.50
N PHE A 162 -4.24 24.79 -23.76
CA PHE A 162 -3.56 25.89 -24.46
C PHE A 162 -2.38 26.49 -23.67
N GLY A 163 -1.61 25.66 -22.96
CA GLY A 163 -0.51 26.08 -22.10
C GLY A 163 -0.89 26.26 -20.62
N ILE A 164 -2.18 26.39 -20.29
CA ILE A 164 -2.66 26.49 -18.91
C ILE A 164 -2.47 25.14 -18.20
N PRO A 165 -1.65 25.06 -17.14
CA PRO A 165 -1.41 23.81 -16.43
C PRO A 165 -2.61 23.47 -15.54
N LEU A 166 -3.17 22.30 -15.74
CA LEU A 166 -4.30 21.77 -14.99
C LEU A 166 -3.96 20.37 -14.46
N SER A 167 -4.56 19.99 -13.34
CA SER A 167 -4.48 18.62 -12.83
C SER A 167 -5.81 18.17 -12.26
N ILE A 168 -6.09 16.87 -12.37
CA ILE A 168 -7.26 16.24 -11.80
C ILE A 168 -6.91 14.87 -11.21
N GLU A 169 -7.49 14.56 -10.05
CA GLU A 169 -7.47 13.23 -9.44
C GLU A 169 -8.76 12.50 -9.84
N SER A 170 -8.64 11.48 -10.68
CA SER A 170 -9.78 10.71 -11.23
C SER A 170 -9.28 9.36 -11.72
N ILE A 171 -10.15 8.53 -12.29
CA ILE A 171 -9.78 7.39 -13.13
C ILE A 171 -10.44 7.62 -14.48
N ALA A 172 -9.74 7.27 -15.57
CA ALA A 172 -10.31 7.44 -16.89
C ALA A 172 -11.44 6.44 -17.14
N PHE A 173 -12.57 6.95 -17.61
CA PHE A 173 -13.71 6.20 -18.11
C PHE A 173 -13.74 6.27 -19.64
N GLN A 174 -14.22 5.20 -20.27
CA GLN A 174 -14.43 5.14 -21.71
C GLN A 174 -15.79 4.51 -22.00
N GLU A 175 -16.46 4.97 -23.05
CA GLU A 175 -17.62 4.28 -23.62
C GLU A 175 -17.15 3.17 -24.58
N GLN A 176 -17.82 2.02 -24.53
CA GLN A 176 -17.56 0.90 -25.43
C GLN A 176 -17.59 1.33 -26.90
N ASP A 177 -16.49 1.12 -27.59
CA ASP A 177 -16.44 1.10 -29.05
C ASP A 177 -16.91 -0.28 -29.52
N LYS A 178 -18.16 -0.41 -29.99
CA LYS A 178 -18.74 -1.69 -30.41
C LYS A 178 -18.00 -2.38 -31.57
N VAL A 179 -17.02 -1.71 -32.18
CA VAL A 179 -16.18 -2.26 -33.25
C VAL A 179 -14.87 -2.84 -32.71
N LEU A 180 -14.18 -2.08 -31.86
CA LEU A 180 -12.83 -2.41 -31.37
C LEU A 180 -12.79 -2.99 -29.95
N SER A 181 -13.87 -2.89 -29.20
CA SER A 181 -13.92 -3.23 -27.78
C SER A 181 -15.21 -3.94 -27.41
N ALA A 182 -15.09 -4.95 -26.56
CA ALA A 182 -16.21 -5.48 -25.79
C ALA A 182 -16.29 -4.78 -24.42
N CYS A 183 -17.36 -5.02 -23.66
CA CYS A 183 -17.46 -4.53 -22.28
C CYS A 183 -16.25 -4.90 -21.42
N ALA A 184 -15.77 -6.15 -21.54
CA ALA A 184 -14.56 -6.62 -20.86
C ALA A 184 -13.29 -5.86 -21.26
N THR A 185 -13.19 -5.41 -22.52
CA THR A 185 -12.07 -4.58 -23.00
C THR A 185 -12.12 -3.20 -22.33
N THR A 186 -13.29 -2.57 -22.26
CA THR A 186 -13.49 -1.26 -21.61
C THR A 186 -13.23 -1.34 -20.10
N SER A 187 -13.65 -2.44 -19.46
CA SER A 187 -13.36 -2.72 -18.06
C SER A 187 -11.86 -2.93 -17.82
N LEU A 188 -11.16 -3.71 -18.66
CA LEU A 188 -9.70 -3.85 -18.60
C LEU A 188 -8.99 -2.50 -18.77
N TRP A 189 -9.45 -1.67 -19.71
CA TRP A 189 -8.88 -0.35 -19.93
C TRP A 189 -9.01 0.56 -18.70
N SER A 190 -10.20 0.59 -18.08
CA SER A 190 -10.45 1.33 -16.83
C SER A 190 -9.61 0.76 -15.68
N PHE A 191 -9.52 -0.56 -15.58
CA PHE A 191 -8.66 -1.28 -14.63
C PHE A 191 -7.19 -0.86 -14.78
N TYR A 192 -6.65 -0.79 -16.00
CA TYR A 192 -5.26 -0.37 -16.21
C TYR A 192 -5.02 1.10 -15.87
N HIS A 193 -6.01 1.96 -16.10
CA HIS A 193 -5.98 3.35 -15.64
C HIS A 193 -5.95 3.48 -14.11
N ALA A 194 -6.63 2.58 -13.41
CA ALA A 194 -6.68 2.55 -11.95
C ALA A 194 -5.51 1.83 -11.28
N HIS A 195 -4.85 0.91 -11.96
CA HIS A 195 -3.80 0.10 -11.34
C HIS A 195 -2.53 0.92 -11.06
N LYS A 196 -2.16 1.06 -9.78
CA LYS A 196 -1.06 1.93 -9.31
C LYS A 196 0.31 1.60 -9.90
N SER A 197 0.58 0.32 -10.20
CA SER A 197 1.87 -0.08 -10.78
C SER A 197 2.04 0.29 -12.26
N LEU A 198 0.97 0.67 -12.95
CA LEU A 198 0.99 1.01 -14.37
C LEU A 198 1.09 2.53 -14.55
N CYS A 199 1.92 3.00 -15.48
CA CYS A 199 2.03 4.42 -15.78
C CYS A 199 0.92 4.85 -16.75
N ASN A 200 0.32 6.04 -16.56
CA ASN A 200 -0.74 6.56 -17.44
C ASN A 200 -0.31 6.60 -18.92
N ASP A 201 0.96 6.90 -19.18
CA ASP A 201 1.50 7.00 -20.53
C ASP A 201 1.77 5.63 -21.17
N MET A 202 1.74 4.54 -20.41
CA MET A 202 1.99 3.17 -20.90
C MET A 202 0.70 2.38 -21.11
N ILE A 203 -0.46 2.96 -20.85
CA ILE A 203 -1.74 2.23 -20.96
C ILE A 203 -2.06 1.94 -22.43
N PRO A 204 -2.32 0.67 -22.78
CA PRO A 204 -2.69 0.27 -24.14
C PRO A 204 -4.06 0.81 -24.56
N SER A 205 -4.23 1.04 -25.85
CA SER A 205 -5.52 1.34 -26.50
C SER A 205 -6.48 0.15 -26.47
N SER A 206 -7.76 0.39 -26.77
CA SER A 206 -8.77 -0.66 -26.79
C SER A 206 -8.43 -1.78 -27.78
N SER A 207 -7.91 -1.42 -28.97
CA SER A 207 -7.47 -2.40 -29.97
C SER A 207 -6.25 -3.20 -29.53
N GLU A 208 -5.27 -2.59 -28.86
CA GLU A 208 -4.10 -3.28 -28.31
C GLU A 208 -4.49 -4.25 -27.19
N ILE A 209 -5.39 -3.85 -26.28
CA ILE A 209 -5.94 -4.73 -25.24
C ILE A 209 -6.62 -5.93 -25.89
N THR A 210 -7.56 -5.70 -26.82
CA THR A 210 -8.26 -6.78 -27.53
C THR A 210 -7.27 -7.73 -28.20
N LYS A 211 -6.32 -7.24 -29.01
CA LYS A 211 -5.30 -8.08 -29.65
C LYS A 211 -4.49 -8.91 -28.64
N SER A 212 -4.09 -8.29 -27.52
CA SER A 212 -3.27 -8.98 -26.52
C SER A 212 -4.03 -10.08 -25.76
N ALA A 213 -5.35 -9.96 -25.65
CA ALA A 213 -6.23 -10.90 -24.96
C ALA A 213 -6.49 -12.17 -25.77
N TYR A 214 -6.45 -12.10 -27.11
CA TYR A 214 -6.65 -13.26 -27.98
C TYR A 214 -5.41 -14.18 -28.01
N PRO A 215 -5.62 -15.52 -28.07
CA PRO A 215 -4.53 -16.48 -28.20
C PRO A 215 -3.91 -16.44 -29.61
N GLU A 216 -2.59 -16.51 -29.69
CA GLU A 216 -1.84 -16.44 -30.97
C GLU A 216 -2.07 -17.65 -31.90
N LEU A 217 -2.44 -18.81 -31.34
CA LEU A 217 -2.44 -20.09 -32.07
C LEU A 217 -3.84 -20.69 -32.31
N ASN A 218 -4.91 -20.21 -31.68
CA ASN A 218 -6.23 -20.87 -31.69
C ASN A 218 -7.41 -19.87 -31.62
N GLY A 219 -7.54 -18.97 -32.60
CA GLY A 219 -8.70 -18.08 -32.72
C GLY A 219 -9.72 -18.59 -33.73
N TYR A 220 -10.75 -19.34 -33.29
CA TYR A 220 -11.91 -19.66 -34.15
C TYR A 220 -12.80 -18.42 -34.43
N SER A 221 -12.46 -17.26 -33.86
CA SER A 221 -13.17 -15.99 -34.00
C SER A 221 -12.24 -14.87 -34.46
N ARG A 222 -12.80 -13.89 -35.17
CA ARG A 222 -12.07 -12.68 -35.57
C ARG A 222 -11.77 -11.84 -34.33
N GLU A 223 -10.61 -11.19 -34.30
CA GLU A 223 -10.26 -10.19 -33.27
C GLU A 223 -11.17 -8.96 -33.35
N PHE A 224 -11.58 -8.59 -34.56
CA PHE A 224 -12.47 -7.47 -34.83
C PHE A 224 -13.52 -7.84 -35.90
N PRO A 225 -14.82 -7.52 -35.69
CA PRO A 225 -15.41 -7.01 -34.45
C PRO A 225 -15.43 -8.09 -33.34
N ASN A 226 -15.25 -7.67 -32.09
CA ASN A 226 -15.20 -8.55 -30.93
C ASN A 226 -16.58 -8.68 -30.25
N ASN A 227 -17.00 -9.91 -29.91
CA ASN A 227 -18.25 -10.22 -29.22
C ASN A 227 -18.13 -10.30 -27.69
N GLY A 228 -16.92 -10.25 -27.11
CA GLY A 228 -16.68 -10.45 -25.68
C GLY A 228 -15.28 -10.99 -25.39
N LEU A 229 -14.83 -10.87 -24.14
CA LEU A 229 -13.64 -11.58 -23.67
C LEU A 229 -14.06 -12.61 -22.62
N SER A 230 -13.55 -13.84 -22.72
CA SER A 230 -13.68 -14.83 -21.66
C SER A 230 -12.76 -14.48 -20.47
N THR A 231 -13.00 -15.09 -19.32
CA THR A 231 -12.11 -14.97 -18.14
C THR A 231 -10.66 -15.28 -18.50
N GLU A 232 -10.40 -16.32 -19.31
CA GLU A 232 -9.05 -16.68 -19.76
C GLU A 232 -8.39 -15.56 -20.58
N MET A 233 -9.15 -14.93 -21.48
CA MET A 233 -8.67 -13.82 -22.31
C MET A 233 -8.38 -12.57 -21.45
N ILE A 234 -9.22 -12.30 -20.44
CA ILE A 234 -8.98 -11.23 -19.46
C ILE A 234 -7.68 -11.51 -18.70
N SER A 235 -7.51 -12.72 -18.17
CA SER A 235 -6.28 -13.15 -17.47
C SER A 235 -5.04 -13.05 -18.36
N ARG A 236 -5.15 -13.41 -19.65
CA ARG A 236 -4.05 -13.27 -20.62
C ARG A 236 -3.67 -11.81 -20.83
N SER A 237 -4.64 -10.91 -20.95
CA SER A 237 -4.40 -9.46 -21.05
C SER A 237 -3.67 -8.93 -19.82
N LEU A 238 -4.09 -9.33 -18.60
CA LEU A 238 -3.42 -8.97 -17.34
C LEU A 238 -1.95 -9.41 -17.32
N ARG A 239 -1.66 -10.67 -17.72
CA ARG A 239 -0.28 -11.18 -17.80
C ARG A 239 0.59 -10.41 -18.79
N LYS A 240 0.04 -9.97 -19.93
CA LYS A 240 0.77 -9.12 -20.90
C LYS A 240 1.17 -7.76 -20.31
N GLN A 241 0.48 -7.29 -19.27
CA GLN A 241 0.83 -6.08 -18.51
C GLN A 241 1.68 -6.37 -17.26
N ASN A 242 2.28 -7.57 -17.14
CA ASN A 242 3.07 -8.04 -16.00
C ASN A 242 2.29 -8.09 -14.66
N LEU A 243 0.99 -8.34 -14.74
CA LEU A 243 0.12 -8.58 -13.58
C LEU A 243 -0.22 -10.06 -13.47
N SER A 244 -0.29 -10.55 -12.24
CA SER A 244 -0.72 -11.91 -11.89
C SER A 244 -2.24 -11.92 -11.70
N PRO A 245 -3.00 -12.58 -12.59
CA PRO A 245 -4.44 -12.66 -12.45
C PRO A 245 -4.83 -13.61 -11.30
N GLU A 246 -5.79 -13.19 -10.49
CA GLU A 246 -6.46 -14.04 -9.48
C GLU A 246 -7.97 -13.96 -9.73
N TYR A 247 -8.64 -15.10 -9.65
CA TYR A 247 -10.03 -15.25 -10.06
C TYR A 247 -10.85 -15.88 -8.94
N PHE A 248 -12.02 -15.31 -8.70
CA PHE A 248 -13.01 -15.81 -7.75
C PHE A 248 -14.33 -16.06 -8.45
N GLU A 249 -14.89 -17.24 -8.24
CA GLU A 249 -16.23 -17.61 -8.68
C GLU A 249 -17.17 -17.64 -7.48
N PHE A 250 -18.30 -16.97 -7.60
CA PHE A 250 -19.28 -16.91 -6.52
C PHE A 250 -20.45 -17.82 -6.86
N THR A 251 -20.51 -18.99 -6.22
CA THR A 251 -21.59 -19.97 -6.40
C THR A 251 -22.57 -19.99 -5.22
N LEU A 252 -22.10 -19.82 -3.97
CA LEU A 252 -22.89 -19.77 -2.72
C LEU A 252 -22.28 -18.75 -1.72
N GLU A 253 -23.08 -18.29 -0.75
CA GLU A 253 -22.67 -17.39 0.37
C GLU A 253 -21.84 -16.16 -0.07
N LYS A 254 -22.42 -15.36 -0.97
CA LYS A 254 -21.64 -14.42 -1.78
C LYS A 254 -21.32 -13.12 -1.06
N LYS A 255 -22.26 -12.59 -0.27
CA LYS A 255 -22.19 -11.22 0.26
C LYS A 255 -20.91 -10.95 1.05
N GLU A 256 -20.66 -11.70 2.11
CA GLU A 256 -19.54 -11.42 3.01
C GLU A 256 -18.19 -11.60 2.31
N ARG A 257 -18.03 -12.68 1.54
CA ARG A 257 -16.81 -12.91 0.74
C ARG A 257 -16.58 -11.81 -0.29
N LEU A 258 -17.63 -11.32 -0.94
CA LEU A 258 -17.56 -10.21 -1.88
C LEU A 258 -17.18 -8.90 -1.18
N GLN A 259 -17.80 -8.61 -0.02
CA GLN A 259 -17.47 -7.45 0.81
C GLN A 259 -16.00 -7.47 1.27
N GLU A 260 -15.53 -8.62 1.76
CA GLU A 260 -14.15 -8.87 2.19
C GLU A 260 -13.15 -8.59 1.07
N ILE A 261 -13.31 -9.24 -0.09
CA ILE A 261 -12.37 -9.11 -1.22
C ILE A 261 -12.40 -7.68 -1.77
N ILE A 262 -13.58 -7.09 -1.98
CA ILE A 262 -13.68 -5.72 -2.50
C ILE A 262 -13.01 -4.74 -1.54
N TYR A 263 -13.31 -4.83 -0.25
CA TYR A 263 -12.73 -3.95 0.75
C TYR A 263 -11.21 -4.08 0.80
N ALA A 264 -10.69 -5.30 0.95
CA ALA A 264 -9.26 -5.57 1.14
C ALA A 264 -8.43 -5.05 -0.05
N TYR A 265 -8.86 -5.33 -1.28
CA TYR A 265 -8.08 -4.98 -2.48
C TYR A 265 -8.31 -3.54 -2.94
N CYS A 266 -9.54 -3.00 -2.89
CA CYS A 266 -9.74 -1.56 -3.17
C CYS A 266 -8.97 -0.70 -2.15
N SER A 267 -8.99 -1.07 -0.87
CA SER A 267 -8.20 -0.42 0.19
C SER A 267 -6.69 -0.44 -0.05
N SER A 268 -6.24 -1.31 -0.94
CA SER A 268 -4.83 -1.54 -1.28
C SER A 268 -4.42 -0.88 -2.60
N ASP A 269 -5.21 0.07 -3.12
CA ASP A 269 -5.05 0.67 -4.45
C ASP A 269 -5.13 -0.34 -5.63
N ILE A 270 -5.80 -1.48 -5.43
CA ILE A 270 -5.93 -2.53 -6.45
C ILE A 270 -7.37 -2.51 -7.00
N PRO A 271 -7.58 -2.11 -8.27
CA PRO A 271 -8.90 -2.12 -8.89
C PRO A 271 -9.38 -3.55 -9.13
N ILE A 272 -10.69 -3.71 -9.36
CA ILE A 272 -11.32 -5.03 -9.46
C ILE A 272 -12.21 -5.07 -10.70
N ILE A 273 -12.12 -6.14 -11.49
CA ILE A 273 -13.04 -6.40 -12.59
C ILE A 273 -14.14 -7.32 -12.07
N LEU A 274 -15.40 -6.91 -12.24
CA LEU A 274 -16.58 -7.73 -11.92
C LEU A 274 -17.24 -8.19 -13.21
N GLY A 275 -17.40 -9.51 -13.36
CA GLY A 275 -18.30 -10.10 -14.34
C GLY A 275 -19.68 -10.30 -13.73
N VAL A 276 -20.70 -9.72 -14.36
CA VAL A 276 -22.05 -9.63 -13.80
C VAL A 276 -23.11 -10.08 -14.80
N SER A 277 -24.15 -10.70 -14.27
CA SER A 277 -25.42 -10.92 -14.96
C SER A 277 -26.35 -9.75 -14.67
N VAL A 278 -26.80 -9.06 -15.73
CA VAL A 278 -27.68 -7.88 -15.60
C VAL A 278 -29.13 -8.29 -15.73
N ASN A 279 -29.94 -7.95 -14.75
CA ASN A 279 -31.39 -8.13 -14.75
C ASN A 279 -32.09 -6.77 -14.62
N ASP A 280 -33.29 -6.64 -15.17
CA ASP A 280 -34.17 -5.51 -14.82
C ASP A 280 -34.91 -5.75 -13.50
N ASN A 281 -35.57 -4.71 -12.97
CA ASN A 281 -36.42 -4.81 -11.77
C ASN A 281 -37.55 -5.85 -11.82
N LYS A 282 -37.83 -6.44 -12.99
CA LYS A 282 -38.83 -7.51 -13.15
C LYS A 282 -38.19 -8.90 -13.23
N GLY A 283 -36.86 -8.99 -13.02
CA GLY A 283 -36.09 -10.23 -13.11
C GLY A 283 -35.81 -10.68 -14.54
N VAL A 284 -36.05 -9.84 -15.55
CA VAL A 284 -35.76 -10.19 -16.95
C VAL A 284 -34.27 -9.99 -17.22
N SER A 285 -33.60 -11.08 -17.61
CA SER A 285 -32.18 -11.04 -17.97
C SER A 285 -31.93 -10.18 -19.20
N LYS A 286 -31.00 -9.24 -19.07
CA LYS A 286 -30.49 -8.35 -20.13
C LYS A 286 -29.16 -8.81 -20.71
N GLY A 287 -28.54 -9.84 -20.11
CA GLY A 287 -27.28 -10.45 -20.57
C GLY A 287 -26.13 -10.28 -19.58
N LEU A 288 -24.96 -10.77 -20.00
CA LEU A 288 -23.70 -10.67 -19.24
C LEU A 288 -22.99 -9.34 -19.53
N HIS A 289 -22.31 -8.81 -18.52
CA HIS A 289 -21.56 -7.56 -18.60
C HIS A 289 -20.28 -7.61 -17.77
N ALA A 290 -19.36 -6.70 -18.03
CA ALA A 290 -18.14 -6.54 -17.24
C ALA A 290 -17.96 -5.07 -16.86
N ILE A 291 -17.72 -4.82 -15.57
CA ILE A 291 -17.50 -3.49 -15.00
C ILE A 291 -16.22 -3.45 -14.18
N THR A 292 -15.71 -2.26 -13.87
CA THR A 292 -14.54 -2.10 -12.99
C THR A 292 -14.97 -1.42 -11.70
N ALA A 293 -14.82 -2.09 -10.56
CA ALA A 293 -14.99 -1.47 -9.25
C ALA A 293 -13.72 -0.69 -8.87
N LEU A 294 -13.93 0.54 -8.42
CA LEU A 294 -12.91 1.55 -8.15
C LEU A 294 -13.06 2.18 -6.77
N GLY A 295 -13.84 1.56 -5.88
CA GLY A 295 -14.06 2.12 -4.56
C GLY A 295 -15.31 1.56 -3.89
N TYR A 296 -15.52 1.98 -2.66
CA TYR A 296 -16.63 1.54 -1.83
C TYR A 296 -17.06 2.60 -0.82
N SER A 297 -18.23 2.41 -0.22
CA SER A 297 -18.64 3.12 0.99
C SER A 297 -19.16 2.13 2.04
N LEU A 298 -18.84 2.41 3.29
CA LEU A 298 -19.26 1.63 4.44
C LEU A 298 -20.50 2.26 5.08
N SER A 299 -21.37 1.40 5.60
CA SER A 299 -22.46 1.79 6.48
C SER A 299 -21.94 2.00 7.91
N GLU A 300 -22.61 2.87 8.66
CA GLU A 300 -22.29 3.09 10.09
C GLU A 300 -22.73 1.94 11.00
N LYS A 301 -23.61 1.05 10.51
CA LYS A 301 -24.24 -0.02 11.28
C LYS A 301 -23.62 -1.36 10.92
N ASN A 302 -22.67 -1.82 11.71
CA ASN A 302 -22.20 -3.20 11.60
C ASN A 302 -21.78 -3.77 12.96
N SER A 303 -22.31 -4.96 13.26
CA SER A 303 -22.01 -5.77 14.44
C SER A 303 -20.92 -6.82 14.21
N SER A 304 -20.42 -6.98 12.98
CA SER A 304 -19.32 -7.90 12.67
C SER A 304 -17.96 -7.36 13.14
N ASN A 305 -17.07 -8.30 13.45
CA ASN A 305 -15.67 -8.08 13.79
C ASN A 305 -14.80 -7.73 12.57
N LEU A 306 -15.36 -7.72 11.36
CA LEU A 306 -14.66 -7.31 10.14
C LEU A 306 -15.25 -6.01 9.60
N ILE A 307 -14.40 -5.00 9.40
CA ILE A 307 -14.83 -3.71 8.83
C ILE A 307 -15.38 -3.88 7.42
N SER A 308 -14.83 -4.82 6.65
CA SER A 308 -15.30 -5.16 5.31
C SER A 308 -16.79 -5.48 5.26
N HIS A 309 -17.36 -6.15 6.28
CA HIS A 309 -18.78 -6.52 6.30
C HIS A 309 -19.72 -5.29 6.40
N SER A 310 -19.17 -4.11 6.69
CA SER A 310 -19.92 -2.85 6.68
C SER A 310 -20.11 -2.30 5.26
N LEU A 311 -19.44 -2.86 4.25
CA LEU A 311 -19.49 -2.38 2.86
C LEU A 311 -20.93 -2.44 2.33
N GLU A 312 -21.46 -1.27 2.02
CA GLU A 312 -22.84 -1.08 1.58
C GLU A 312 -22.91 -0.73 0.09
N LYS A 313 -21.91 -0.02 -0.43
CA LYS A 313 -21.91 0.44 -1.82
C LYS A 313 -20.55 0.27 -2.44
N ILE A 314 -20.54 0.09 -3.76
CA ILE A 314 -19.35 0.21 -4.59
C ILE A 314 -19.49 1.38 -5.56
N TYR A 315 -18.35 1.91 -5.96
CA TYR A 315 -18.26 2.87 -7.06
C TYR A 315 -17.58 2.18 -8.24
N ALA A 316 -18.24 2.16 -9.39
CA ALA A 316 -17.74 1.43 -10.56
C ALA A 316 -17.71 2.29 -11.83
N HIS A 317 -16.93 1.86 -12.81
CA HIS A 317 -17.07 2.31 -14.20
C HIS A 317 -17.92 1.29 -14.96
N ASP A 318 -19.07 1.74 -15.48
CA ASP A 318 -19.92 0.96 -16.40
C ASP A 318 -20.08 1.73 -17.72
N ASP A 319 -19.59 1.16 -18.81
CA ASP A 319 -19.59 1.77 -20.15
C ASP A 319 -20.98 2.11 -20.71
N ARG A 320 -22.04 1.51 -20.16
CA ARG A 320 -23.45 1.81 -20.49
C ARG A 320 -23.97 3.09 -19.84
N TYR A 321 -23.31 3.55 -18.77
CA TYR A 321 -23.74 4.69 -17.97
C TYR A 321 -22.65 5.75 -17.81
N GLY A 322 -21.57 5.47 -17.09
CA GLY A 322 -20.58 6.51 -16.79
C GLY A 322 -19.55 6.16 -15.72
N PRO A 323 -18.70 7.16 -15.37
CA PRO A 323 -17.68 7.02 -14.34
C PRO A 323 -18.29 7.02 -12.93
N TYR A 324 -17.68 6.28 -12.01
CA TYR A 324 -18.06 6.18 -10.59
C TYR A 324 -19.55 6.02 -10.30
N ILE A 325 -20.24 5.16 -11.07
CA ILE A 325 -21.63 4.79 -10.80
C ILE A 325 -21.77 4.18 -9.42
N ARG A 326 -22.81 4.60 -8.70
CA ARG A 326 -23.13 4.11 -7.36
C ARG A 326 -23.92 2.83 -7.47
N MET A 327 -23.46 1.77 -6.81
CA MET A 327 -24.18 0.50 -6.76
C MET A 327 -24.32 0.05 -5.31
N ILE A 328 -25.54 -0.23 -4.88
CA ILE A 328 -25.89 -0.60 -3.50
C ILE A 328 -25.92 -2.12 -3.42
N LEU A 329 -25.22 -2.69 -2.44
CA LEU A 329 -25.21 -4.11 -2.17
C LEU A 329 -26.47 -4.51 -1.38
N GLU A 330 -27.34 -5.28 -2.02
CA GLU A 330 -28.55 -5.83 -1.42
C GLU A 330 -28.49 -7.35 -1.52
N GLU A 331 -28.45 -8.02 -0.36
CA GLU A 331 -28.16 -9.45 -0.27
C GLU A 331 -26.86 -9.80 -1.02
N ASP A 332 -26.94 -10.54 -2.12
CA ASP A 332 -25.81 -10.98 -2.95
C ASP A 332 -25.71 -10.23 -4.30
N GLU A 333 -26.47 -9.14 -4.47
CA GLU A 333 -26.63 -8.45 -5.74
C GLU A 333 -26.41 -6.93 -5.60
N PHE A 334 -26.00 -6.29 -6.68
CA PHE A 334 -25.80 -4.84 -6.72
C PHE A 334 -26.96 -4.15 -7.45
N ARG A 335 -27.72 -3.33 -6.74
CA ARG A 335 -28.70 -2.42 -7.37
C ARG A 335 -28.00 -1.15 -7.85
N VAL A 336 -28.15 -0.85 -9.13
CA VAL A 336 -27.62 0.39 -9.72
C VAL A 336 -28.44 1.57 -9.24
N GLN A 337 -27.79 2.57 -8.65
CA GLN A 337 -28.43 3.81 -8.23
C GLN A 337 -28.15 4.91 -9.26
N LEU A 338 -29.19 5.34 -9.96
CA LEU A 338 -29.18 6.46 -10.90
C LEU A 338 -30.01 7.61 -10.32
N ASP A 339 -29.55 8.84 -10.53
CA ASP A 339 -30.33 10.02 -10.17
C ASP A 339 -31.38 10.30 -11.24
N GLU A 340 -32.62 10.61 -10.85
CA GLU A 340 -33.69 10.97 -11.77
C GLU A 340 -33.34 12.27 -12.52
N ASN A 341 -33.68 12.36 -13.80
CA ASN A 341 -33.53 13.58 -14.59
C ASN A 341 -34.80 13.88 -15.40
N GLU A 342 -35.65 14.74 -14.82
CA GLU A 342 -36.90 15.22 -15.44
C GLU A 342 -36.68 15.86 -16.83
N LYS A 343 -35.49 16.41 -17.11
CA LYS A 343 -35.21 17.11 -18.38
C LYS A 343 -34.97 16.15 -19.55
N THR A 344 -34.71 14.86 -19.31
CA THR A 344 -34.32 13.93 -20.38
C THR A 344 -35.43 12.94 -20.77
N ASN A 345 -36.56 12.91 -20.05
CA ASN A 345 -37.65 11.94 -20.23
C ASN A 345 -37.21 10.46 -20.18
N ILE A 346 -36.00 10.17 -19.70
CA ILE A 346 -35.53 8.79 -19.50
C ILE A 346 -35.94 8.38 -18.09
N ILE A 347 -37.02 7.62 -18.00
CA ILE A 347 -37.40 6.89 -16.79
C ILE A 347 -36.46 5.68 -16.73
N ASP A 348 -35.34 5.82 -16.02
CA ASP A 348 -34.44 4.68 -15.85
C ASP A 348 -35.07 3.71 -14.83
N LYS A 349 -35.23 2.47 -15.27
CA LYS A 349 -35.63 1.36 -14.41
C LYS A 349 -34.38 0.94 -13.64
N ASP A 350 -34.48 0.72 -12.33
CA ASP A 350 -33.35 0.15 -11.62
C ASP A 350 -32.96 -1.19 -12.30
N GLU A 351 -31.66 -1.45 -12.28
CA GLU A 351 -31.08 -2.68 -12.77
C GLU A 351 -30.38 -3.36 -11.61
N ILE A 352 -30.43 -4.69 -11.61
CA ILE A 352 -29.86 -5.54 -10.57
C ILE A 352 -28.75 -6.36 -11.20
N TYR A 353 -27.55 -6.26 -10.62
CA TYR A 353 -26.34 -6.87 -11.15
C TYR A 353 -25.95 -7.99 -10.20
N LYS A 354 -26.10 -9.22 -10.65
CA LYS A 354 -25.65 -10.40 -9.92
C LYS A 354 -24.19 -10.65 -10.26
N VAL A 355 -23.32 -10.69 -9.24
CA VAL A 355 -21.90 -10.96 -9.45
C VAL A 355 -21.69 -12.46 -9.67
N ASP A 356 -21.15 -12.79 -10.84
CA ASP A 356 -20.79 -14.15 -11.20
C ASP A 356 -19.30 -14.38 -10.92
N THR A 357 -18.47 -13.40 -11.27
CA THR A 357 -17.01 -13.51 -11.19
C THR A 357 -16.36 -12.22 -10.72
N LEU A 358 -15.24 -12.36 -10.00
CA LEU A 358 -14.37 -11.25 -9.62
C LEU A 358 -12.94 -11.59 -10.06
N ILE A 359 -12.30 -10.65 -10.75
CA ILE A 359 -10.95 -10.81 -11.27
C ILE A 359 -10.06 -9.68 -10.73
N LEU A 360 -8.95 -10.08 -10.11
CA LEU A 360 -7.86 -9.20 -9.69
C LEU A 360 -6.71 -9.31 -10.69
N GLY A 361 -5.87 -8.28 -10.74
CA GLY A 361 -4.57 -8.33 -11.39
C GLY A 361 -3.52 -7.81 -10.43
N LEU A 362 -2.89 -8.71 -9.67
CA LEU A 362 -1.93 -8.35 -8.63
C LEU A 362 -0.55 -8.05 -9.23
N TYR A 363 0.22 -7.20 -8.57
CA TYR A 363 1.65 -7.13 -8.86
C TYR A 363 2.30 -8.48 -8.53
N HIS A 364 3.11 -9.04 -9.44
CA HIS A 364 3.63 -10.41 -9.35
C HIS A 364 4.44 -10.77 -8.08
N LYS A 365 4.82 -9.77 -7.26
CA LYS A 365 5.44 -10.00 -5.95
C LYS A 365 4.44 -10.09 -4.81
N ILE A 366 3.16 -9.77 -5.00
CA ILE A 366 2.11 -10.01 -4.00
C ILE A 366 1.62 -11.43 -4.24
N ARG A 367 1.78 -12.30 -3.23
CA ARG A 367 1.60 -13.75 -3.35
C ARG A 367 0.75 -14.33 -2.23
N ILE A 368 0.72 -13.70 -1.06
CA ILE A 368 -0.06 -14.19 0.07
C ILE A 368 -1.52 -13.72 -0.08
N PRO A 369 -2.51 -14.63 -0.08
CA PRO A 369 -3.92 -14.28 -0.22
C PRO A 369 -4.50 -13.66 1.06
N TYR A 370 -5.65 -13.02 0.92
CA TYR A 370 -6.36 -12.38 2.03
C TYR A 370 -6.89 -13.36 3.09
N ILE A 371 -7.39 -14.53 2.66
CA ILE A 371 -8.16 -15.45 3.52
C ILE A 371 -7.35 -15.91 4.75
N PRO A 372 -6.10 -16.40 4.62
CA PRO A 372 -5.35 -16.85 5.79
C PRO A 372 -5.01 -15.72 6.78
N ILE A 373 -4.88 -14.48 6.30
CA ILE A 373 -4.67 -13.29 7.14
C ILE A 373 -5.92 -13.03 7.99
N LYS A 374 -7.10 -13.03 7.37
CA LYS A 374 -8.39 -12.90 8.06
C LYS A 374 -8.56 -14.00 9.11
N ASN A 375 -8.35 -15.26 8.73
CA ASN A 375 -8.53 -16.39 9.61
C ASN A 375 -7.59 -16.30 10.83
N THR A 376 -6.35 -15.84 10.63
CA THR A 376 -5.41 -15.59 11.74
C THR A 376 -5.98 -14.61 12.76
N CYS A 377 -6.57 -13.50 12.30
CA CYS A 377 -7.18 -12.49 13.16
C CYS A 377 -8.38 -13.02 13.96
N LEU A 378 -9.26 -13.80 13.31
CA LEU A 378 -10.45 -14.37 13.95
C LEU A 378 -10.09 -15.47 14.96
N VAL A 379 -9.25 -16.42 14.56
CA VAL A 379 -8.79 -17.52 15.41
C VAL A 379 -8.00 -17.00 16.62
N LEU A 380 -7.19 -15.95 16.44
CA LEU A 380 -6.50 -15.29 17.55
C LEU A 380 -7.50 -14.79 18.61
N GLY A 381 -8.59 -14.15 18.18
CA GLY A 381 -9.63 -13.66 19.09
C GLY A 381 -10.30 -14.78 19.88
N GLU A 382 -10.71 -15.86 19.21
CA GLU A 382 -11.31 -17.03 19.86
C GLU A 382 -10.34 -17.69 20.85
N ASN A 383 -9.09 -17.90 20.44
CA ASN A 383 -8.08 -18.55 21.27
C ASN A 383 -7.71 -17.73 22.51
N LEU A 384 -7.64 -16.40 22.40
CA LEU A 384 -7.41 -15.54 23.56
C LEU A 384 -8.56 -15.57 24.56
N LYS A 385 -9.82 -15.62 24.08
CA LYS A 385 -11.00 -15.76 24.94
C LYS A 385 -11.02 -17.10 25.66
N ASP A 386 -10.75 -18.19 24.94
CA ASP A 386 -10.65 -19.53 25.51
C ASP A 386 -9.54 -19.60 26.57
N PHE A 387 -8.36 -19.07 26.24
CA PHE A 387 -7.22 -19.02 27.15
C PHE A 387 -7.53 -18.30 28.46
N VAL A 388 -8.05 -17.08 28.40
CA VAL A 388 -8.35 -16.27 29.59
C VAL A 388 -9.46 -16.90 30.43
N SER A 389 -10.38 -17.63 29.81
CA SER A 389 -11.45 -18.35 30.52
C SER A 389 -10.95 -19.54 31.34
N HIS A 390 -9.74 -20.06 31.03
CA HIS A 390 -9.10 -21.18 31.72
C HIS A 390 -8.01 -20.75 32.72
N LEU A 391 -7.70 -19.45 32.82
CA LEU A 391 -6.75 -18.94 33.79
C LEU A 391 -7.27 -19.15 35.23
N LYS A 392 -6.42 -19.74 36.08
CA LYS A 392 -6.72 -19.91 37.51
C LYS A 392 -6.57 -18.57 38.24
N ASP A 393 -7.36 -18.37 39.30
CA ASP A 393 -7.27 -17.24 40.21
C ASP A 393 -7.53 -15.84 39.60
N VAL A 394 -8.26 -15.77 38.48
CA VAL A 394 -8.75 -14.51 37.88
C VAL A 394 -10.25 -14.33 38.15
N ASP A 395 -10.66 -13.12 38.55
CA ASP A 395 -12.08 -12.78 38.76
C ASP A 395 -12.87 -12.95 37.46
N ILE A 396 -13.96 -13.73 37.50
CA ILE A 396 -14.86 -13.97 36.37
C ILE A 396 -15.38 -12.69 35.72
N LYS A 397 -15.52 -11.60 36.48
CA LYS A 397 -15.91 -10.28 35.94
C LYS A 397 -14.84 -9.70 35.03
N VAL A 398 -13.56 -9.90 35.37
CA VAL A 398 -12.42 -9.47 34.56
C VAL A 398 -12.35 -10.28 33.27
N VAL A 399 -12.51 -11.61 33.37
CA VAL A 399 -12.61 -12.51 32.21
C VAL A 399 -13.73 -12.07 31.27
N ASN A 400 -14.94 -11.87 31.80
CA ASN A 400 -16.09 -11.46 30.99
C ASN A 400 -15.88 -10.09 30.33
N ARG A 401 -15.25 -9.14 31.02
CA ARG A 401 -14.90 -7.83 30.46
C ARG A 401 -13.90 -7.95 29.32
N PHE A 402 -12.86 -8.78 29.49
CA PHE A 402 -11.86 -9.03 28.45
C PHE A 402 -12.48 -9.72 27.24
N CYS A 403 -13.27 -10.78 27.44
CA CYS A 403 -13.93 -11.48 26.34
C CYS A 403 -14.89 -10.56 25.56
N LYS A 404 -15.64 -9.70 26.27
CA LYS A 404 -16.47 -8.67 25.63
C LYS A 404 -15.62 -7.71 24.79
N MET A 405 -14.51 -7.23 25.34
CA MET A 405 -13.61 -6.33 24.62
C MET A 405 -13.03 -6.98 23.36
N ILE A 406 -12.61 -8.26 23.41
CA ILE A 406 -12.14 -8.99 22.23
C ILE A 406 -13.26 -9.13 21.18
N ASN A 407 -14.50 -9.38 21.60
CA ASN A 407 -15.65 -9.40 20.68
C ASN A 407 -15.95 -8.03 20.08
N ASP A 408 -15.63 -6.93 20.77
CA ASP A 408 -15.83 -5.57 20.28
C ASP A 408 -14.72 -5.13 19.28
N ILE A 409 -13.65 -5.91 19.11
CA ILE A 409 -12.57 -5.62 18.14
C ILE A 409 -13.10 -5.75 16.71
N LYS A 410 -12.88 -4.69 15.93
CA LYS A 410 -13.06 -4.65 14.48
C LYS A 410 -11.71 -4.69 13.78
N TRP A 411 -11.56 -5.60 12.83
CA TRP A 411 -10.37 -5.78 12.03
C TRP A 411 -10.44 -4.99 10.72
N ASP A 412 -9.43 -4.16 10.51
CA ASP A 412 -9.13 -3.48 9.26
C ASP A 412 -7.95 -4.18 8.59
N ILE A 413 -8.19 -4.91 7.49
CA ILE A 413 -7.20 -5.74 6.83
C ILE A 413 -7.01 -5.26 5.39
N ALA A 414 -5.80 -4.82 5.06
CA ALA A 414 -5.43 -4.37 3.72
C ALA A 414 -3.93 -4.53 3.49
N ILE A 415 -3.49 -4.48 2.23
CA ILE A 415 -2.09 -4.41 1.86
C ILE A 415 -1.62 -2.96 2.00
N ILE A 416 -0.40 -2.78 2.51
CA ILE A 416 0.27 -1.50 2.62
C ILE A 416 1.72 -1.59 2.15
N GLU A 417 2.21 -0.53 1.51
CA GLU A 417 3.63 -0.40 1.21
C GLU A 417 4.41 -0.03 2.49
N ASN A 418 5.58 -0.63 2.69
CA ASN A 418 6.44 -0.36 3.85
C ASN A 418 6.69 1.14 4.09
N SER A 419 6.94 1.92 3.03
CA SER A 419 7.10 3.38 3.15
C SER A 419 5.87 4.07 3.74
N ASN A 420 4.67 3.66 3.33
CA ASN A 420 3.41 4.23 3.80
C ASN A 420 3.12 3.81 5.25
N LEU A 421 3.41 2.54 5.58
CA LEU A 421 3.33 2.05 6.95
C LEU A 421 4.26 2.86 7.87
N LYS A 422 5.54 3.00 7.52
CA LYS A 422 6.50 3.75 8.34
C LYS A 422 6.10 5.22 8.49
N ASN A 423 5.55 5.85 7.45
CA ASN A 423 5.00 7.20 7.53
C ASN A 423 3.82 7.29 8.52
N GLU A 424 2.91 6.31 8.54
CA GLU A 424 1.81 6.24 9.50
C GLU A 424 2.32 6.05 10.94
N LEU A 425 3.29 5.15 11.13
CA LEU A 425 3.87 4.82 12.43
C LEU A 425 4.69 5.99 13.02
N LEU A 426 5.34 6.80 12.19
CA LEU A 426 6.08 7.99 12.61
C LEU A 426 5.19 8.94 13.42
N THR A 427 3.95 9.16 12.98
CA THR A 427 2.98 10.04 13.67
C THR A 427 2.17 9.34 14.77
N SER A 428 2.19 8.00 14.81
CA SER A 428 1.37 7.21 15.75
C SER A 428 2.02 7.10 17.13
N ASN A 429 1.21 6.98 18.20
CA ASN A 429 1.72 6.75 19.56
C ASN A 429 1.86 5.25 19.85
N ILE A 430 2.99 4.66 19.48
CA ILE A 430 3.27 3.20 19.60
C ILE A 430 4.42 2.92 20.57
N LYS A 431 4.44 1.71 21.12
CA LYS A 431 5.57 1.17 21.88
C LYS A 431 6.75 0.86 20.96
N ASP A 432 7.96 0.94 21.51
CA ASP A 432 9.21 0.56 20.83
C ASP A 432 9.35 1.10 19.40
N LYS A 433 8.89 2.35 19.20
CA LYS A 433 8.74 2.99 17.88
C LYS A 433 10.01 2.90 17.03
N GLU A 434 11.17 3.18 17.62
CA GLU A 434 12.46 3.13 16.91
C GLU A 434 12.75 1.74 16.36
N SER A 435 12.48 0.69 17.13
CA SER A 435 12.65 -0.70 16.70
C SER A 435 11.79 -1.02 15.47
N HIS A 436 10.50 -0.68 15.50
CA HIS A 436 9.60 -0.91 14.38
C HIS A 436 9.97 -0.08 13.13
N LEU A 437 10.39 1.17 13.30
CA LEU A 437 10.76 2.05 12.19
C LEU A 437 12.09 1.67 11.53
N THR A 438 13.04 1.15 12.30
CA THR A 438 14.36 0.73 11.80
C THR A 438 14.36 -0.71 11.28
N LYS A 439 13.36 -1.52 11.64
CA LYS A 439 13.18 -2.90 11.15
C LYS A 439 13.18 -2.96 9.62
N ALA A 440 13.91 -3.94 9.07
CA ALA A 440 13.84 -4.28 7.66
C ALA A 440 12.49 -4.96 7.37
N LEU A 441 11.74 -4.44 6.39
CA LEU A 441 10.42 -4.94 6.03
C LEU A 441 10.33 -5.11 4.49
N PRO A 442 9.60 -6.12 4.00
CA PRO A 442 9.32 -6.30 2.57
C PRO A 442 8.56 -5.08 2.02
N LYS A 443 8.57 -4.91 0.69
CA LYS A 443 7.91 -3.76 0.06
C LYS A 443 6.40 -3.74 0.34
N TYR A 444 5.74 -4.90 0.28
CA TYR A 444 4.30 -5.06 0.47
C TYR A 444 4.02 -5.91 1.69
N LEU A 445 3.11 -5.45 2.53
CA LEU A 445 2.73 -6.09 3.80
C LEU A 445 1.22 -6.19 3.86
N TRP A 446 0.70 -7.33 4.31
CA TRP A 446 -0.65 -7.35 4.87
C TRP A 446 -0.59 -6.72 6.26
N ASN A 447 -1.42 -5.70 6.48
CA ASN A 447 -1.55 -5.01 7.75
C ASN A 447 -2.97 -5.21 8.28
N ALA A 448 -3.09 -5.97 9.37
CA ALA A 448 -4.35 -6.17 10.08
C ALA A 448 -4.36 -5.35 11.37
N LYS A 449 -5.20 -4.31 11.41
CA LYS A 449 -5.35 -3.42 12.56
C LYS A 449 -6.54 -3.83 13.41
N ALA A 450 -6.34 -3.98 14.71
CA ALA A 450 -7.40 -4.21 15.68
C ALA A 450 -7.91 -2.86 16.20
N ILE A 451 -9.20 -2.56 15.98
CA ILE A 451 -9.81 -1.25 16.27
C ILE A 451 -11.02 -1.42 17.21
N ILE A 452 -11.10 -0.57 18.24
CA ILE A 452 -12.29 -0.42 19.09
C ILE A 452 -12.63 1.08 19.15
N GLN A 453 -13.88 1.46 18.83
CA GLN A 453 -14.36 2.85 18.91
C GLN A 453 -13.37 3.85 18.28
N ASP A 454 -12.96 3.57 17.04
CA ASP A 454 -11.96 4.35 16.26
C ASP A 454 -10.54 4.43 16.84
N THR A 455 -10.26 3.71 17.93
CA THR A 455 -8.92 3.60 18.52
C THR A 455 -8.24 2.32 18.05
N ILE A 456 -7.06 2.46 17.44
CA ILE A 456 -6.21 1.32 17.08
C ILE A 456 -5.53 0.81 18.34
N LEU A 457 -5.71 -0.47 18.65
CA LEU A 457 -5.08 -1.14 19.78
C LEU A 457 -3.70 -1.70 19.39
N PHE A 458 -3.66 -2.48 18.31
CA PHE A 458 -2.44 -3.06 17.80
C PHE A 458 -2.56 -3.40 16.31
N GLN A 459 -1.43 -3.67 15.68
CA GLN A 459 -1.34 -4.12 14.28
C GLN A 459 -0.58 -5.43 14.21
N LEU A 460 -1.05 -6.32 13.33
CA LEU A 460 -0.36 -7.54 12.94
C LEU A 460 0.17 -7.36 11.51
N LEU A 461 1.48 -7.56 11.34
CA LEU A 461 2.14 -7.42 10.04
C LEU A 461 2.54 -8.78 9.49
N PHE A 462 2.25 -8.99 8.21
CA PHE A 462 2.51 -10.21 7.48
C PHE A 462 3.17 -9.89 6.13
N ASP A 463 4.15 -10.69 5.71
CA ASP A 463 4.82 -10.53 4.42
C ASP A 463 3.84 -10.82 3.28
N ALA A 464 3.50 -9.85 2.45
CA ALA A 464 2.63 -10.13 1.30
C ALA A 464 3.39 -10.79 0.14
N THR A 465 4.72 -10.90 0.22
CA THR A 465 5.63 -11.26 -0.88
C THR A 465 6.34 -12.60 -0.76
N ASP A 466 6.23 -13.22 0.40
CA ASP A 466 6.85 -14.52 0.67
C ASP A 466 6.06 -15.67 0.00
N ILE A 467 6.49 -16.91 0.24
CA ILE A 467 5.76 -18.13 -0.11
C ILE A 467 4.77 -18.49 1.01
N GLU A 468 3.61 -19.05 0.66
CA GLU A 468 2.56 -19.36 1.64
C GLU A 468 3.00 -20.36 2.73
N GLN A 469 3.99 -21.20 2.44
CA GLN A 469 4.51 -22.20 3.37
C GLN A 469 5.50 -21.61 4.41
N SER A 470 5.96 -20.37 4.24
CA SER A 470 6.94 -19.77 5.15
C SER A 470 6.30 -19.21 6.43
N ASP A 471 7.15 -18.73 7.34
CA ASP A 471 6.74 -17.89 8.47
C ASP A 471 6.44 -16.46 7.99
N VAL A 472 5.23 -16.28 7.47
CA VAL A 472 4.75 -15.04 6.88
C VAL A 472 4.56 -13.93 7.93
N PHE A 473 4.40 -14.26 9.20
CA PHE A 473 4.20 -13.25 10.26
C PHE A 473 5.51 -12.51 10.57
N ILE A 474 5.48 -11.18 10.57
CA ILE A 474 6.68 -10.34 10.72
C ILE A 474 6.73 -9.62 12.07
N ASP A 475 5.64 -8.98 12.46
CA ASP A 475 5.67 -8.04 13.58
C ASP A 475 4.33 -7.84 14.27
N TYR A 476 4.40 -7.58 15.57
CA TYR A 476 3.28 -7.11 16.38
C TYR A 476 3.57 -5.69 16.85
N ILE A 477 2.73 -4.72 16.46
CA ILE A 477 2.89 -3.32 16.85
C ILE A 477 1.82 -2.95 17.87
N SER A 478 2.23 -2.64 19.10
CA SER A 478 1.33 -2.24 20.20
C SER A 478 1.22 -0.71 20.30
N TYR A 479 0.01 -0.18 20.42
CA TYR A 479 -0.20 1.24 20.71
C TYR A 479 -0.05 1.53 22.21
N ASN A 480 0.39 2.74 22.55
CA ASN A 480 0.57 3.19 23.93
C ASN A 480 -0.79 3.48 24.62
N ASN A 481 -1.52 2.44 24.97
CA ASN A 481 -2.70 2.49 25.83
C ASN A 481 -2.79 1.24 26.72
N GLU A 482 -3.49 1.34 27.86
CA GLU A 482 -3.58 0.27 28.86
C GLU A 482 -4.12 -1.03 28.27
N ILE A 483 -5.20 -0.94 27.50
CA ILE A 483 -5.85 -2.09 26.86
C ILE A 483 -4.88 -2.86 25.96
N SER A 484 -4.10 -2.15 25.16
CA SER A 484 -3.13 -2.76 24.23
C SER A 484 -2.00 -3.46 24.98
N ASN A 485 -1.63 -2.96 26.16
CA ASN A 485 -0.64 -3.58 27.03
C ASN A 485 -1.17 -4.87 27.65
N ASP A 486 -2.43 -4.87 28.09
CA ASP A 486 -3.08 -6.04 28.65
C ASP A 486 -3.17 -7.16 27.60
N ILE A 487 -3.62 -6.83 26.39
CA ILE A 487 -3.66 -7.79 25.27
C ILE A 487 -2.26 -8.33 24.95
N PHE A 488 -1.25 -7.46 24.87
CA PHE A 488 0.14 -7.88 24.61
C PHE A 488 0.64 -8.87 25.68
N ASN A 489 0.39 -8.58 26.96
CA ASN A 489 0.82 -9.43 28.07
C ASN A 489 0.12 -10.79 28.07
N ILE A 490 -1.21 -10.80 27.84
CA ILE A 490 -1.99 -12.04 27.74
C ILE A 490 -1.52 -12.87 26.54
N LEU A 491 -1.31 -12.24 25.39
CA LEU A 491 -0.81 -12.93 24.19
C LEU A 491 0.59 -13.52 24.42
N LYS A 492 1.46 -12.79 25.12
CA LYS A 492 2.79 -13.29 25.51
C LYS A 492 2.71 -14.49 26.46
N GLN A 493 1.77 -14.48 27.41
CA GLN A 493 1.54 -15.62 28.30
C GLN A 493 0.96 -16.82 27.53
N TYR A 494 -0.07 -16.60 26.72
CA TYR A 494 -0.67 -17.61 25.85
C TYR A 494 0.37 -18.29 24.95
N SER A 495 1.26 -17.49 24.34
CA SER A 495 2.33 -17.99 23.48
C SER A 495 3.27 -18.90 24.25
N LYS A 496 3.68 -18.54 25.47
CA LYS A 496 4.56 -19.38 26.30
C LYS A 496 3.93 -20.73 26.63
N GLU A 497 2.67 -20.74 27.06
CA GLU A 497 1.96 -21.97 27.42
C GLU A 497 1.75 -22.89 26.20
N LYS A 498 1.53 -22.33 25.01
CA LYS A 498 1.41 -23.13 23.76
C LYS A 498 2.74 -23.64 23.23
N SER A 499 3.85 -22.95 23.50
CA SER A 499 5.18 -23.41 23.11
C SER A 499 5.62 -24.68 23.84
N GLU A 500 5.02 -24.99 24.99
CA GLU A 500 5.29 -26.23 25.74
C GLU A 500 4.53 -27.45 25.17
N VAL A 501 3.57 -27.24 24.24
CA VAL A 501 2.64 -28.28 23.75
C VAL A 501 2.83 -28.60 22.26
N ASN A 502 3.45 -27.74 21.45
CA ASN A 502 3.53 -27.92 20.00
C ASN A 502 4.93 -28.33 19.49
N ILE A 503 5.19 -29.64 19.48
CA ILE A 503 6.03 -30.27 18.45
C ILE A 503 5.05 -31.09 17.61
N ASN A 504 4.59 -30.55 16.48
CA ASN A 504 4.21 -31.26 15.26
C ASN A 504 3.62 -30.23 14.27
N ASN A 505 4.35 -29.98 13.20
CA ASN A 505 3.84 -29.26 12.03
C ASN A 505 2.61 -30.04 11.51
N VAL A 506 1.43 -29.43 11.57
CA VAL A 506 0.31 -29.91 10.75
C VAL A 506 0.66 -29.55 9.32
N ASP A 507 0.75 -30.56 8.44
CA ASP A 507 0.97 -30.35 7.01
C ASP A 507 -0.15 -29.45 6.46
N ARG A 508 0.21 -28.22 6.03
CA ARG A 508 -0.72 -27.25 5.44
C ARG A 508 -1.35 -27.71 4.12
N PHE A 509 -0.86 -28.81 3.54
CA PHE A 509 -1.34 -29.31 2.25
C PHE A 509 -2.77 -29.91 2.33
N ASP A 510 -3.27 -30.24 3.53
CA ASP A 510 -4.58 -30.91 3.72
C ASP A 510 -5.64 -30.04 4.44
N THR A 511 -5.34 -28.78 4.79
CA THR A 511 -6.31 -27.89 5.45
C THR A 511 -7.22 -27.20 4.44
N LYS A 512 -8.52 -27.13 4.72
CA LYS A 512 -9.46 -26.32 3.92
C LYS A 512 -9.04 -24.84 3.96
N GLU A 513 -9.29 -24.08 2.87
CA GLU A 513 -9.02 -22.62 2.82
C GLU A 513 -9.60 -21.87 4.03
N GLU A 514 -10.74 -22.31 4.55
CA GLU A 514 -11.43 -21.73 5.71
C GLU A 514 -10.69 -21.93 7.03
N GLU A 515 -9.79 -22.91 7.10
CA GLU A 515 -9.02 -23.26 8.30
C GLU A 515 -7.56 -22.78 8.24
N ASP A 516 -7.07 -22.40 7.04
CA ASP A 516 -5.69 -21.94 6.86
C ASP A 516 -5.45 -20.59 7.57
N ASN A 517 -4.36 -20.50 8.32
CA ASN A 517 -3.99 -19.33 9.11
C ASN A 517 -2.50 -19.35 9.50
N TYR A 518 -1.97 -18.20 9.93
CA TYR A 518 -0.58 -17.97 10.34
C TYR A 518 -0.41 -17.80 11.86
N LEU A 519 -1.31 -18.35 12.68
CA LEU A 519 -1.24 -18.17 14.13
C LEU A 519 0.08 -18.68 14.73
N ASN A 520 0.61 -19.80 14.24
CA ASN A 520 1.88 -20.35 14.72
C ASN A 520 3.05 -19.36 14.55
N GLY A 521 3.10 -18.59 13.46
CA GLY A 521 4.10 -17.56 13.23
C GLY A 521 4.04 -16.44 14.28
N LEU A 522 2.82 -15.99 14.60
CA LEU A 522 2.57 -15.05 15.69
C LEU A 522 3.06 -15.59 17.03
N LEU A 523 2.71 -16.84 17.40
CA LEU A 523 3.13 -17.42 18.68
C LEU A 523 4.66 -17.57 18.76
N ASN A 524 5.28 -18.03 17.67
CA ASN A 524 6.73 -18.12 17.58
C ASN A 524 7.40 -16.77 17.76
N TYR A 525 6.86 -15.69 17.18
CA TYR A 525 7.39 -14.33 17.37
C TYR A 525 7.50 -13.94 18.86
N PHE A 526 6.49 -14.25 19.68
CA PHE A 526 6.52 -13.97 21.12
C PHE A 526 7.44 -14.89 21.93
N ASN A 527 7.76 -16.07 21.39
CA ASN A 527 8.61 -17.08 22.03
C ASN A 527 10.04 -17.09 21.52
N ARG A 528 10.37 -16.32 20.47
CA ARG A 528 11.74 -16.23 19.93
C ARG A 528 12.70 -15.84 21.05
N GLN A 529 13.63 -16.75 21.36
CA GLN A 529 14.77 -16.41 22.20
C GLN A 529 15.59 -15.35 21.47
N LYS A 530 16.03 -14.31 22.18
CA LYS A 530 16.92 -13.29 21.62
C LYS A 530 18.11 -13.98 20.97
N ILE A 531 18.38 -13.63 19.71
CA ILE A 531 19.56 -14.16 19.03
C ILE A 531 20.78 -13.64 19.81
N TYR A 532 21.87 -14.41 19.84
CA TYR A 532 23.11 -14.01 20.51
C TYR A 532 23.52 -12.56 20.18
N LEU A 533 23.37 -12.16 18.92
CA LEU A 533 23.66 -10.80 18.45
C LEU A 533 22.79 -9.72 19.09
N ASP A 534 21.48 -9.95 19.24
CA ASP A 534 20.56 -9.01 19.90
C ASP A 534 20.92 -8.84 21.38
N SER A 535 21.41 -9.92 22.00
CA SER A 535 21.91 -9.89 23.37
C SER A 535 23.17 -9.06 23.48
N LEU A 536 24.06 -9.07 22.47
CA LEU A 536 25.26 -8.25 22.46
C LEU A 536 24.94 -6.75 22.34
N ASP A 537 23.92 -6.35 21.57
CA ASP A 537 23.49 -4.95 21.46
C ASP A 537 23.03 -4.40 22.82
N GLU A 538 22.30 -5.21 23.58
CA GLU A 538 21.83 -4.84 24.92
C GLU A 538 22.95 -4.80 25.97
N ILE A 539 23.92 -5.71 25.85
CA ILE A 539 25.02 -5.86 26.82
C ILE A 539 26.16 -4.88 26.55
N PHE A 540 26.57 -4.68 25.29
CA PHE A 540 27.76 -3.90 24.92
C PHE A 540 27.49 -2.74 23.98
N GLY A 541 26.24 -2.53 23.57
CA GLY A 541 25.85 -1.51 22.60
C GLY A 541 25.82 -2.02 21.16
N TYR A 542 25.14 -1.26 20.31
CA TYR A 542 24.95 -1.59 18.90
C TYR A 542 26.26 -1.54 18.12
N LEU A 543 26.31 -2.31 17.02
CA LEU A 543 27.50 -2.41 16.19
C LEU A 543 27.74 -1.13 15.37
N LYS A 544 28.96 -0.59 15.40
CA LYS A 544 29.30 0.67 14.70
C LYS A 544 30.63 0.59 13.99
N THR A 545 30.69 1.19 12.80
CA THR A 545 31.96 1.49 12.13
C THR A 545 32.70 2.60 12.90
N PRO A 546 34.05 2.61 12.90
CA PRO A 546 34.80 3.67 13.56
C PRO A 546 34.45 5.04 12.96
N LEU A 547 34.15 6.03 13.83
CA LEU A 547 33.78 7.38 13.39
C LEU A 547 34.84 8.09 12.53
N LEU A 548 36.11 7.73 12.69
CA LEU A 548 37.23 8.28 11.93
C LEU A 548 38.43 7.32 11.99
N ILE A 549 39.11 7.15 10.86
CA ILE A 549 40.41 6.49 10.77
C ILE A 549 41.43 7.57 10.38
N LYS A 550 42.48 7.73 11.18
CA LYS A 550 43.54 8.73 10.94
C LYS A 550 44.51 8.21 9.89
N THR A 551 45.16 9.14 9.17
CA THR A 551 46.22 8.78 8.22
C THR A 551 47.39 8.07 8.89
N GLU A 552 47.68 8.35 10.15
CA GLU A 552 48.74 7.65 10.90
C GLU A 552 48.38 6.19 11.25
N GLU A 553 47.10 5.82 11.19
CA GLU A 553 46.62 4.46 11.44
C GLU A 553 46.68 3.56 10.19
N ILE A 554 47.10 4.11 9.04
CA ILE A 554 47.16 3.43 7.75
C ILE A 554 48.61 3.38 7.26
N LYS A 555 49.05 2.20 6.82
CA LYS A 555 50.34 1.98 6.19
C LYS A 555 50.18 1.03 5.00
N ASP A 556 50.75 1.39 3.85
CA ASP A 556 50.68 0.60 2.62
C ASP A 556 49.23 0.24 2.22
N ASP A 557 48.30 1.20 2.35
CA ASP A 557 46.85 1.07 2.13
C ASP A 557 46.14 0.03 3.03
N VAL A 558 46.78 -0.38 4.13
CA VAL A 558 46.23 -1.30 5.13
C VAL A 558 46.18 -0.60 6.50
N ILE A 559 45.11 -0.83 7.26
CA ILE A 559 45.03 -0.33 8.64
C ILE A 559 46.04 -1.12 9.48
N ASN A 560 46.86 -0.42 10.25
CA ASN A 560 47.85 -1.03 11.13
C ASN A 560 47.15 -2.00 12.09
N ASP A 561 47.74 -3.17 12.38
CA ASP A 561 47.24 -4.08 13.42
C ASP A 561 48.06 -3.86 14.70
N SER A 562 47.46 -3.18 15.69
CA SER A 562 48.06 -3.03 17.02
C SER A 562 47.41 -3.95 18.06
N LYS A 563 46.53 -4.87 17.62
CA LYS A 563 45.90 -5.85 18.49
C LYS A 563 46.95 -6.85 18.97
N VAL A 564 47.04 -6.97 20.29
CA VAL A 564 47.93 -7.95 20.94
C VAL A 564 47.14 -9.13 21.49
N PHE A 565 45.83 -8.96 21.71
CA PHE A 565 44.97 -9.99 22.27
C PHE A 565 43.55 -9.92 21.68
N ARG A 566 42.97 -11.09 21.42
CA ARG A 566 41.54 -11.29 21.16
C ARG A 566 41.09 -12.52 21.91
N ASP A 567 40.10 -12.36 22.77
CA ASP A 567 39.43 -13.47 23.44
C ASP A 567 38.79 -14.36 22.36
N ASN A 568 39.37 -15.53 22.08
CA ASN A 568 38.74 -16.53 21.21
C ASN A 568 38.83 -17.89 21.90
N PHE A 569 37.77 -18.70 21.80
CA PHE A 569 37.67 -19.97 22.52
C PHE A 569 38.75 -21.02 22.15
N ASN A 570 39.57 -20.76 21.12
CA ASN A 570 40.54 -21.72 20.59
C ASN A 570 42.00 -21.38 20.92
N ASN A 571 42.28 -20.24 21.53
CA ASN A 571 43.62 -19.88 21.98
C ASN A 571 43.65 -19.78 23.51
N ASN A 572 44.22 -20.79 24.16
CA ASN A 572 44.85 -20.62 25.47
C ASN A 572 46.01 -19.63 25.30
N SER A 573 45.74 -18.34 25.13
CA SER A 573 46.80 -17.35 25.19
C SER A 573 47.12 -17.10 26.65
N ASP A 574 48.34 -17.44 27.07
CA ASP A 574 48.99 -17.00 28.32
C ASP A 574 49.22 -15.47 28.33
N PHE A 575 48.32 -14.69 27.72
CA PHE A 575 48.41 -13.25 27.65
C PHE A 575 48.17 -12.67 29.05
N ILE A 576 49.20 -12.03 29.58
CA ILE A 576 49.18 -11.34 30.87
C ILE A 576 49.32 -9.85 30.57
N LEU A 577 48.53 -9.03 31.26
CA LEU A 577 48.65 -7.58 31.15
C LEU A 577 49.96 -7.13 31.79
N ASP A 578 50.82 -6.46 31.02
CA ASP A 578 52.08 -5.93 31.54
C ASP A 578 51.85 -4.55 32.16
N PRO A 579 51.99 -4.39 33.49
CA PRO A 579 51.80 -3.09 34.12
C PRO A 579 52.90 -2.07 33.79
N ASN A 580 54.04 -2.50 33.20
CA ASN A 580 55.21 -1.66 32.92
C ASN A 580 55.39 -1.44 31.40
N LEU A 581 54.37 -0.86 30.76
CA LEU A 581 54.45 -0.43 29.36
C LEU A 581 55.56 0.63 29.12
N GLU A 582 56.05 0.72 27.89
CA GLU A 582 57.02 1.75 27.46
C GLU A 582 56.47 3.18 27.69
N GLU A 583 57.35 4.16 27.92
CA GLU A 583 56.98 5.58 28.01
C GLU A 583 56.13 6.00 26.79
N ASP A 584 55.07 6.78 27.03
CA ASP A 584 54.07 7.23 26.04
C ASP A 584 53.20 6.14 25.38
N THR A 585 53.09 4.95 25.97
CA THR A 585 52.14 3.90 25.50
C THR A 585 51.04 3.60 26.53
N GLN A 586 49.86 3.21 26.04
CA GLN A 586 48.73 2.81 26.89
C GLN A 586 47.98 1.63 26.27
N TYR A 587 47.34 0.81 27.10
CA TYR A 587 46.43 -0.20 26.60
C TYR A 587 45.12 0.44 26.15
N ILE A 588 44.68 0.03 24.97
CA ILE A 588 43.36 0.33 24.41
C ILE A 588 42.61 -0.97 24.20
N TRP A 589 41.29 -0.91 24.32
CA TRP A 589 40.44 -2.10 24.19
C TRP A 589 39.14 -1.79 23.47
N VAL A 590 38.56 -2.82 22.86
CA VAL A 590 37.23 -2.80 22.23
C VAL A 590 36.52 -4.14 22.42
N ILE A 591 35.20 -4.13 22.43
CA ILE A 591 34.38 -5.31 22.16
C ILE A 591 34.07 -5.34 20.66
N ASP A 592 34.53 -6.38 19.97
CA ASP A 592 34.34 -6.50 18.53
C ASP A 592 32.90 -6.92 18.13
N LYS A 593 32.67 -7.05 16.82
CA LYS A 593 31.37 -7.44 16.26
C LYS A 593 30.79 -8.73 16.81
N ASP A 594 31.66 -9.69 17.12
CA ASP A 594 31.30 -11.03 17.60
C ASP A 594 31.17 -11.06 19.13
N GLY A 595 31.39 -9.92 19.80
CA GLY A 595 31.30 -9.81 21.25
C GLY A 595 32.58 -10.23 21.97
N PHE A 596 33.73 -10.34 21.29
CA PHE A 596 35.00 -10.68 21.91
C PHE A 596 35.78 -9.45 22.36
N LEU A 597 36.48 -9.60 23.49
CA LEU A 597 37.37 -8.55 23.99
C LEU A 597 38.66 -8.54 23.17
N CYS A 598 38.95 -7.41 22.54
CA CYS A 598 40.22 -7.15 21.87
C CYS A 598 41.02 -6.11 22.66
N ILE A 599 42.30 -6.38 22.91
CA ILE A 599 43.23 -5.46 23.58
C ILE A 599 44.42 -5.22 22.64
N GLY A 600 44.89 -3.98 22.61
CA GLY A 600 46.09 -3.57 21.90
C GLY A 600 46.82 -2.47 22.65
N ILE A 601 48.00 -2.11 22.15
CA ILE A 601 48.81 -1.04 22.70
C ILE A 601 48.75 0.14 21.73
N GLU A 602 48.33 1.30 22.23
CA GLU A 602 48.42 2.55 21.48
C GLU A 602 49.88 3.01 21.45
N LYS A 603 50.53 2.77 20.32
CA LYS A 603 51.90 3.20 20.01
C LYS A 603 51.89 3.94 18.67
N SER A 604 52.66 5.02 18.56
CA SER A 604 52.78 5.83 17.32
C SER A 604 51.44 6.34 16.78
N LYS A 605 50.50 6.71 17.66
CA LYS A 605 49.12 7.16 17.34
C LYS A 605 48.20 6.11 16.71
N ASN A 606 48.51 4.81 16.83
CA ASN A 606 47.60 3.73 16.45
C ASN A 606 46.45 3.60 17.47
N GLY A 607 45.29 4.22 17.18
CA GLY A 607 44.12 4.24 18.06
C GLY A 607 43.19 3.03 17.89
N HIS A 608 42.01 3.06 18.51
CA HIS A 608 41.06 1.92 18.53
C HIS A 608 40.75 1.20 17.19
N PRO A 609 40.70 1.85 16.01
CA PRO A 609 40.38 1.16 14.74
C PRO A 609 41.38 0.08 14.35
N THR A 610 42.63 0.17 14.83
CA THR A 610 43.69 -0.81 14.56
C THR A 610 43.45 -2.14 15.28
N LEU A 611 42.58 -2.16 16.31
CA LEU A 611 42.24 -3.40 17.02
C LEU A 611 41.35 -4.32 16.17
N THR A 612 40.48 -3.73 15.34
CA THR A 612 39.51 -4.46 14.52
C THR A 612 39.84 -4.43 13.04
N ASN A 613 41.00 -3.91 12.64
CA ASN A 613 41.35 -3.67 11.24
C ASN A 613 40.26 -2.85 10.53
N GLY A 614 39.75 -1.81 11.20
CA GLY A 614 38.65 -0.95 10.72
C GLY A 614 37.26 -1.59 10.71
N MET A 615 37.11 -2.85 11.11
CA MET A 615 35.80 -3.50 11.20
C MET A 615 34.95 -2.89 12.33
N PRO A 616 33.61 -2.97 12.22
CA PRO A 616 32.73 -2.49 13.26
C PRO A 616 33.00 -3.11 14.64
N ALA A 617 32.84 -2.29 15.68
CA ALA A 617 32.95 -2.65 17.08
C ALA A 617 31.79 -2.03 17.88
N ARG A 618 31.63 -2.42 19.15
CA ARG A 618 30.46 -2.06 19.96
C ARG A 618 30.77 -0.93 20.94
N ILE A 619 31.74 -1.16 21.82
CA ILE A 619 32.25 -0.20 22.80
C ILE A 619 33.76 -0.38 22.93
N GLY A 620 34.48 0.68 23.31
CA GLY A 620 35.90 0.60 23.62
C GLY A 620 36.37 1.68 24.57
N GLY A 621 37.63 1.61 24.96
CA GLY A 621 38.20 2.59 25.87
C GLY A 621 39.67 2.33 26.15
N GLU A 622 40.13 2.83 27.29
CA GLU A 622 41.51 2.78 27.72
C GLU A 622 41.63 1.97 29.01
N LEU A 623 42.81 1.39 29.21
CA LEU A 623 43.17 0.63 30.39
C LEU A 623 44.54 1.11 30.90
N LYS A 624 44.61 1.50 32.18
CA LYS A 624 45.82 2.03 32.82
C LYS A 624 46.12 1.34 34.14
N SER A 625 47.36 0.90 34.33
CA SER A 625 47.83 0.32 35.59
C SER A 625 48.19 1.41 36.61
N PHE A 626 47.90 1.15 37.88
CA PHE A 626 48.32 1.97 39.01
C PHE A 626 48.93 1.07 40.07
N LYS A 627 50.17 1.34 40.45
CA LYS A 627 50.86 0.59 41.50
C LYS A 627 50.34 1.01 42.87
N ILE A 628 49.95 0.03 43.69
CA ILE A 628 49.42 0.29 45.04
C ILE A 628 50.37 -0.21 46.11
N GLU A 629 50.97 -1.38 45.90
CA GLU A 629 51.98 -1.97 46.80
C GLU A 629 53.12 -2.59 45.99
N LYS A 630 54.11 -3.15 46.69
CA LYS A 630 55.19 -3.92 46.06
C LYS A 630 54.57 -5.14 45.37
N ASP A 631 54.68 -5.17 44.04
CA ASP A 631 54.17 -6.22 43.16
C ASP A 631 52.63 -6.35 43.11
N LYS A 632 51.88 -5.31 43.49
CA LYS A 632 50.41 -5.24 43.33
C LYS A 632 49.95 -4.00 42.56
N TYR A 633 49.16 -4.24 41.50
CA TYR A 633 48.65 -3.21 40.60
C TYR A 633 47.12 -3.25 40.53
N ILE A 634 46.50 -2.09 40.35
CA ILE A 634 45.08 -1.96 39.98
C ILE A 634 44.98 -1.39 38.58
N TRP A 635 44.12 -1.99 37.77
CA TRP A 635 43.81 -1.54 36.43
C TRP A 635 42.58 -0.64 36.43
N LYS A 636 42.78 0.62 36.09
CA LYS A 636 41.68 1.55 35.84
C LYS A 636 41.20 1.44 34.40
N ILE A 637 39.93 1.12 34.23
CA ILE A 637 39.27 0.98 32.94
C ILE A 637 38.26 2.11 32.72
N ASN A 638 38.19 2.62 31.50
CA ASN A 638 37.20 3.61 31.09
C ASN A 638 36.60 3.24 29.72
N SER A 639 35.56 3.96 29.28
CA SER A 639 34.95 3.87 27.94
C SER A 639 35.36 5.05 27.03
N LYS A 640 36.57 5.60 27.23
CA LYS A 640 37.06 6.74 26.45
C LYS A 640 37.58 6.29 25.08
N SER A 641 36.66 6.05 24.16
CA SER A 641 36.97 5.90 22.74
C SER A 641 36.20 6.95 21.93
N GLY A 642 36.94 7.87 21.29
CA GLY A 642 36.38 8.81 20.31
C GLY A 642 35.94 8.16 19.00
N ARG A 643 35.97 6.82 18.92
CA ARG A 643 35.68 6.02 17.72
C ARG A 643 34.46 5.15 17.88
N TYR A 644 34.33 4.54 19.06
CA TYR A 644 33.32 3.51 19.35
C TYR A 644 32.48 3.84 20.58
N SER A 645 32.70 4.97 21.26
CA SER A 645 32.02 5.23 22.54
C SER A 645 31.53 6.66 22.72
N SER A 646 32.09 7.63 21.99
CA SER A 646 31.76 9.05 22.14
C SER A 646 30.32 9.45 21.77
N ASP A 647 29.60 8.61 21.04
CA ASP A 647 28.25 8.86 20.56
C ASP A 647 27.15 8.26 21.45
N TYR A 648 27.51 7.42 22.43
CA TYR A 648 26.59 6.96 23.47
C TYR A 648 26.36 8.04 24.53
N GLY A 649 25.16 8.04 25.13
CA GLY A 649 24.89 8.82 26.33
C GLY A 649 25.72 8.35 27.53
N LYS A 650 25.92 9.21 28.54
CA LYS A 650 26.71 8.85 29.73
C LYS A 650 26.20 7.61 30.47
N GLU A 651 24.88 7.44 30.56
CA GLU A 651 24.27 6.26 31.20
C GLU A 651 24.56 4.97 30.43
N GLU A 652 24.45 5.02 29.10
CA GLU A 652 24.77 3.89 28.22
C GLU A 652 26.26 3.52 28.30
N GLN A 653 27.15 4.52 28.24
CA GLN A 653 28.60 4.32 28.38
C GLN A 653 28.94 3.62 29.69
N ASN A 654 28.33 4.02 30.81
CA ASN A 654 28.55 3.41 32.11
C ASN A 654 28.02 1.97 32.15
N LYS A 655 26.78 1.74 31.68
CA LYS A 655 26.17 0.40 31.62
C LYS A 655 27.03 -0.56 30.81
N TYR A 656 27.42 -0.17 29.60
CA TYR A 656 28.20 -1.03 28.70
C TYR A 656 29.64 -1.24 29.20
N LEU A 657 30.24 -0.24 29.86
CA LEU A 657 31.55 -0.38 30.51
C LEU A 657 31.49 -1.37 31.69
N GLU A 658 30.47 -1.26 32.55
CA GLU A 658 30.24 -2.20 33.65
C GLU A 658 30.05 -3.62 33.14
N ASN A 659 29.28 -3.78 32.06
CA ASN A 659 29.09 -5.06 31.40
C ASN A 659 30.39 -5.61 30.80
N ALA A 660 31.19 -4.78 30.12
CA ALA A 660 32.50 -5.19 29.61
C ALA A 660 33.42 -5.64 30.76
N LEU A 661 33.41 -4.93 31.88
CA LEU A 661 34.18 -5.30 33.06
C LEU A 661 33.73 -6.64 33.64
N LEU A 662 32.42 -6.82 33.82
CA LEU A 662 31.83 -8.00 34.45
C LEU A 662 31.95 -9.25 33.58
N PHE A 663 31.55 -9.16 32.31
CA PHE A 663 31.42 -10.31 31.42
C PHE A 663 32.68 -10.62 30.62
N LYS A 664 33.65 -9.70 30.55
CA LYS A 664 34.90 -9.89 29.81
C LYS A 664 36.12 -9.78 30.68
N PHE A 665 36.45 -8.59 31.20
CA PHE A 665 37.72 -8.39 31.90
C PHE A 665 37.88 -9.30 33.13
N LYS A 666 36.88 -9.37 34.01
CA LYS A 666 36.93 -10.24 35.21
C LYS A 666 36.91 -11.74 34.89
N VAL A 667 36.34 -12.12 33.75
CA VAL A 667 36.27 -13.52 33.30
C VAL A 667 37.60 -13.95 32.70
N ILE A 668 38.19 -13.10 31.86
CA ILE A 668 39.42 -13.39 31.12
C ILE A 668 40.66 -13.20 32.01
N PHE A 669 40.65 -12.19 32.89
CA PHE A 669 41.77 -11.85 33.78
C PHE A 669 41.35 -11.93 35.26
N PRO A 670 41.00 -13.11 35.79
CA PRO A 670 40.44 -13.26 37.13
C PRO A 670 41.42 -12.95 38.28
N LYS A 671 42.72 -12.84 37.97
CA LYS A 671 43.79 -12.54 38.94
C LYS A 671 44.10 -11.04 39.06
N GLU A 672 43.56 -10.22 38.17
CA GLU A 672 43.81 -8.79 38.11
C GLU A 672 42.72 -8.00 38.84
N ASP A 673 43.11 -6.95 39.56
CA ASP A 673 42.16 -6.04 40.24
C ASP A 673 41.77 -4.89 39.30
N PHE A 674 40.51 -4.86 38.85
CA PHE A 674 39.99 -3.79 37.98
C PHE A 674 39.07 -2.81 38.72
N GLN A 675 39.22 -1.53 38.41
CA GLN A 675 38.37 -0.44 38.90
C GLN A 675 37.90 0.47 37.75
N LEU A 676 36.67 0.94 37.81
CA LEU A 676 36.16 1.96 36.89
C LEU A 676 36.86 3.30 37.18
N ASN A 677 37.22 4.05 36.13
CA ASN A 677 37.87 5.36 36.24
C ASN A 677 36.89 6.52 36.17
#